data_AF-A0A1Z7Z3U5-F1
#
_entry.id   AF-A0A1Z7Z3U5-F1
#
_cell.length_a   1.000
_cell.length_b   1.000
_cell.length_c   1.000
_cell.angle_alpha   90.00
_cell.angle_beta   90.00
_cell.angle_gamma   90.00
#
_symmetry.space_group_name_H-M   'P 1'
#
loop_
_entity.id
_entity.type
_entity.pdbx_description
1 polymer ?
#
loop_
_entity_poly.entity_id
_entity_poly.type
_entity_poly.pdbx_seq_one_letter_code
_entity_poly.pdbx_strand_id
1 'polypeptide(L)'
;MTKKHPGAFVRSAVFWVYRFIFMLPLLFSGQAMSAENEEYTGTTAPDVIPFLPAGIESDVLGVATGSFLSIPSNGREPLGQIGAYVPGIEPSPPRRLPGSWDATLPEIPANNRNVTGIVNNEFVRPHIPPHRFSADARLGINSQGGSSLQLYLYSPEKIQQPFVESPSGPQILGESQGDNLRVDLPVSTLTGGAYNSVAHTNICEPYTNKDQEKRNPYTCGVDGKDDCYDITIISSANPTNDLIGQYLLAKLVSSPITVRVEKPKTTQATIAEVTYGESKIGNKQHGVIFETITPADGRLLFGRRSGENLPLTWTNHNTGLTQAGLYDVIYAVAPEDAEPCDVTYWDDLYPLSHAPHDPRLKDRYDFAKFPFRDPMGQVITDGVDIKGSYPWMDKEAKNLSMTVSTARLFPEYFHTGSEQTRYPTRSAVPGGSTGYRADFQPLARDIGYVIMGAWTHGKMIHMDGLLNDTDFMLGINDKHHSIAKLYQADGADAGEVRMGATRGTDYTKLTRPNGDEANFLANNISMFDSVENRFNFWEHLKPATAKDVVWTIGSGHSTDEFAFDDYLNPNGFIVSNMVAALNSYNYHPFQMTLYNGWNHEDLGFTSQVRVQNGATATKDNWNIPSHGQVVNGRMEPVANGGVHGKGMWLNGNHAFVSYGIGLQPQNVNNSDWYSGIFVDPRFEDDNTERAIINFPDHTMITLLGKRAIRYRHPSYGVVNEITLPKPIADKEWVHLGFQLSNQGKKVRFLLNGFPYQEWTSPNIPIMESVAVTAMVPIKEMVAVVETVAVTESVAVTEKVAITETVPVYQQFFSLFSSWLGITGYVEKVVGYFDKIVGHVEKIVGYVEKVVGYNEEIVGYTEDVVGYAEEIAGYTQPTMFQMNPGQLLVGDTLKNAVAHSLTGSLANLLNINDPMPEWGVQPFRGWIDEFKVLAHSPDIESSCNHAQGTLVGLPSDSELDLMNVANQYSDKMHDVVAEQLRMRGQQTYDSYACYHDYSNDFSAHTKNIPAGAASLRTAIQFPEGPIYHDAPRPESLYNEFCLSCHHDKGELGLNTVALLRDKQTLAKNDPRRQPSQPPRYVSGNLPANWLPTSPNYDDSTDDYGMLFDELNLPSSVDASSEVKGFTLVHADTGKNIRSLSNGSVLSSSEMQSNNWVIRANTNGLTTGVKFELNGSVSSSNGVQFTHSVSHLANGCHTLSAQGTVNGGLDSNVASLSFLMSDVSAKNSTECTSESEVTVNWILM
;
A
#
# COMPACT_ATOMS: atom_id res chain seq x y z
N MET A 1 -55.93 10.73 14.83
CA MET A 1 -57.22 10.04 15.10
C MET A 1 -57.87 9.65 13.77
N THR A 2 -58.76 8.64 13.78
CA THR A 2 -59.30 7.92 12.61
C THR A 2 -60.34 8.77 11.81
N LYS A 3 -60.52 8.62 10.48
CA LYS A 3 -61.21 7.47 9.83
C LYS A 3 -61.26 7.51 8.28
N LYS A 4 -61.14 6.32 7.68
CA LYS A 4 -61.96 5.73 6.56
C LYS A 4 -61.78 6.13 5.08
N HIS A 5 -61.16 5.20 4.35
CA HIS A 5 -61.57 4.57 3.05
C HIS A 5 -63.11 4.36 2.89
N PRO A 6 -63.70 4.18 1.66
CA PRO A 6 -63.31 3.13 0.69
C PRO A 6 -63.62 3.30 -0.84
N GLY A 7 -63.22 2.29 -1.65
CA GLY A 7 -63.74 1.96 -2.99
C GLY A 7 -62.99 2.63 -4.17
N ALA A 8 -62.35 1.99 -5.17
CA ALA A 8 -62.40 0.66 -5.82
C ALA A 8 -63.42 0.49 -6.99
N PHE A 9 -63.01 -0.29 -8.01
CA PHE A 9 -63.74 -0.77 -9.22
C PHE A 9 -63.92 0.25 -10.40
N VAL A 10 -63.79 -0.12 -11.69
CA VAL A 10 -63.21 -1.35 -12.31
C VAL A 10 -62.77 -1.16 -13.79
N ARG A 11 -62.00 -2.15 -14.29
CA ARG A 11 -61.40 -2.37 -15.63
C ARG A 11 -62.40 -2.45 -16.82
N SER A 12 -61.95 -2.22 -18.06
CA SER A 12 -61.69 -3.28 -19.09
C SER A 12 -61.51 -2.78 -20.55
N ALA A 13 -60.88 -3.62 -21.40
CA ALA A 13 -60.77 -3.59 -22.89
C ALA A 13 -59.88 -2.51 -23.56
N VAL A 14 -58.59 -2.71 -23.86
CA VAL A 14 -57.92 -3.65 -24.80
C VAL A 14 -58.21 -3.39 -26.31
N PHE A 15 -57.18 -2.85 -26.99
CA PHE A 15 -56.77 -3.00 -28.41
C PHE A 15 -57.37 -2.14 -29.58
N TRP A 16 -56.44 -1.37 -30.18
CA TRP A 16 -56.12 -1.23 -31.62
C TRP A 16 -56.75 -0.15 -32.54
N VAL A 17 -55.95 0.11 -33.59
CA VAL A 17 -56.18 0.88 -34.84
C VAL A 17 -56.16 2.42 -34.73
N TYR A 18 -55.10 3.07 -35.25
CA TYR A 18 -55.14 3.65 -36.62
C TYR A 18 -53.76 4.11 -37.15
N ARG A 19 -53.69 4.26 -38.48
CA ARG A 19 -52.53 4.50 -39.34
C ARG A 19 -52.93 5.59 -40.36
N PHE A 20 -52.02 6.48 -40.78
CA PHE A 20 -52.24 7.60 -41.75
C PHE A 20 -53.20 8.72 -41.24
N ILE A 21 -53.26 9.94 -41.79
CA ILE A 21 -52.99 10.45 -43.16
C ILE A 21 -52.59 11.97 -43.16
N PHE A 22 -51.99 12.45 -44.27
CA PHE A 22 -51.87 13.87 -44.76
C PHE A 22 -50.88 14.84 -44.07
N MET A 23 -50.31 15.88 -44.70
CA MET A 23 -49.79 16.11 -46.08
C MET A 23 -49.01 17.46 -46.12
N LEU A 24 -48.03 17.62 -47.01
CA LEU A 24 -47.44 18.91 -47.43
C LEU A 24 -48.45 19.74 -48.29
N PRO A 25 -48.37 21.09 -48.45
CA PRO A 25 -47.31 21.70 -49.29
C PRO A 25 -46.86 23.20 -49.09
N LEU A 26 -45.59 23.46 -49.45
CA LEU A 26 -45.05 24.57 -50.29
C LEU A 26 -44.98 26.07 -49.84
N LEU A 27 -43.74 26.60 -49.78
CA LEU A 27 -43.07 27.54 -50.76
C LEU A 27 -42.56 28.95 -50.35
N PHE A 28 -41.38 29.27 -50.93
CA PHE A 28 -40.68 30.57 -51.14
C PHE A 28 -40.12 31.33 -49.91
N SER A 29 -38.94 31.99 -49.94
CA SER A 29 -37.84 32.07 -50.94
C SER A 29 -36.61 32.85 -50.39
N GLY A 30 -35.41 32.65 -50.98
CA GLY A 30 -34.25 33.56 -50.86
C GLY A 30 -33.09 33.00 -50.01
N GLN A 31 -32.23 32.14 -50.53
CA GLN A 31 -31.01 32.42 -51.34
C GLN A 31 -29.90 33.22 -50.65
N ALA A 32 -28.71 32.62 -50.67
CA ALA A 32 -27.43 33.10 -50.14
C ALA A 32 -26.84 34.31 -50.88
N MET A 33 -25.89 34.98 -50.23
CA MET A 33 -24.73 35.60 -50.89
C MET A 33 -23.51 35.62 -49.96
N SER A 34 -22.34 35.36 -50.55
CA SER A 34 -21.00 35.48 -49.95
C SER A 34 -20.37 36.82 -50.32
N ALA A 35 -19.53 37.40 -49.46
CA ALA A 35 -18.48 38.32 -49.88
C ALA A 35 -17.33 38.43 -48.85
N GLU A 36 -16.15 38.28 -49.41
CA GLU A 36 -14.78 38.41 -48.91
C GLU A 36 -14.34 39.78 -48.33
N ASN A 37 -13.24 39.73 -47.58
CA ASN A 37 -12.06 40.64 -47.59
C ASN A 37 -11.95 41.96 -46.78
N GLU A 38 -10.67 42.26 -46.52
CA GLU A 38 -9.99 43.53 -46.17
C GLU A 38 -9.98 44.08 -44.71
N GLU A 39 -9.06 43.52 -43.91
CA GLU A 39 -7.73 44.08 -43.56
C GLU A 39 -7.53 45.59 -43.14
N TYR A 40 -6.41 45.82 -42.41
CA TYR A 40 -5.68 47.07 -42.11
C TYR A 40 -6.04 47.99 -40.90
N THR A 41 -5.34 47.71 -39.78
CA THR A 41 -4.50 48.63 -38.94
C THR A 41 -4.99 49.99 -38.38
N GLY A 42 -4.47 50.35 -37.20
CA GLY A 42 -3.83 51.68 -37.05
C GLY A 42 -4.08 52.51 -35.79
N THR A 43 -3.41 52.17 -34.68
CA THR A 43 -2.76 53.09 -33.71
C THR A 43 -3.18 54.57 -33.60
N THR A 44 -3.50 55.06 -32.38
CA THR A 44 -2.66 55.98 -31.55
C THR A 44 -3.39 56.51 -30.29
N ALA A 45 -2.63 56.79 -29.24
CA ALA A 45 -3.01 57.54 -28.03
C ALA A 45 -2.38 58.97 -28.12
N PRO A 46 -2.27 59.85 -27.07
CA PRO A 46 -2.70 59.74 -25.66
C PRO A 46 -3.23 61.07 -25.00
N ASP A 47 -3.34 61.04 -23.65
CA ASP A 47 -2.96 62.10 -22.68
C ASP A 47 -3.96 63.09 -21.98
N VAL A 48 -3.63 63.32 -20.70
CA VAL A 48 -3.88 64.46 -19.76
C VAL A 48 -4.98 64.39 -18.67
N ILE A 49 -4.57 64.80 -17.45
CA ILE A 49 -5.09 64.66 -16.05
C ILE A 49 -4.74 65.99 -15.30
N PRO A 50 -5.36 66.52 -14.19
CA PRO A 50 -6.33 65.99 -13.19
C PRO A 50 -7.57 66.90 -12.91
N PHE A 51 -8.40 66.61 -11.88
CA PHE A 51 -8.56 67.46 -10.65
C PHE A 51 -9.54 66.87 -9.60
N LEU A 52 -9.16 66.96 -8.31
CA LEU A 52 -9.97 66.79 -7.06
C LEU A 52 -10.29 68.20 -6.48
N PRO A 53 -11.04 68.45 -5.35
CA PRO A 53 -11.32 67.56 -4.19
C PRO A 53 -12.66 67.74 -3.37
N ALA A 54 -12.77 66.92 -2.30
CA ALA A 54 -13.32 67.19 -0.94
C ALA A 54 -14.84 67.20 -0.59
N GLY A 55 -15.23 66.37 0.40
CA GLY A 55 -15.77 66.87 1.69
C GLY A 55 -17.05 66.29 2.36
N ILE A 56 -16.90 65.78 3.60
CA ILE A 56 -17.79 65.92 4.80
C ILE A 56 -18.87 64.84 5.16
N GLU A 57 -18.57 64.11 6.25
CA GLU A 57 -19.30 63.70 7.51
C GLU A 57 -20.79 63.26 7.64
N SER A 58 -20.94 62.09 8.30
CA SER A 58 -21.77 61.70 9.50
C SER A 58 -23.32 61.66 9.55
N ASP A 59 -23.83 60.43 9.80
CA ASP A 59 -24.75 59.94 10.86
C ASP A 59 -26.19 60.48 11.16
N VAL A 60 -27.00 59.52 11.69
CA VAL A 60 -28.13 59.59 12.67
C VAL A 60 -29.60 59.34 12.20
N LEU A 61 -30.07 58.10 12.48
CA LEU A 61 -31.40 57.61 12.98
C LEU A 61 -32.77 58.14 12.46
N GLY A 62 -33.78 57.24 12.31
CA GLY A 62 -35.19 57.67 12.55
C GLY A 62 -36.46 56.96 12.00
N VAL A 63 -36.57 55.62 11.97
CA VAL A 63 -37.80 54.81 12.32
C VAL A 63 -39.24 55.17 11.79
N ALA A 64 -39.92 54.14 11.24
CA ALA A 64 -41.37 53.77 11.31
C ALA A 64 -42.43 54.04 10.17
N THR A 65 -42.84 52.91 9.55
CA THR A 65 -44.22 52.43 9.22
C THR A 65 -45.08 53.06 8.11
N GLY A 66 -45.73 52.24 7.24
CA GLY A 66 -46.91 52.74 6.49
C GLY A 66 -47.59 52.06 5.27
N SER A 67 -47.37 50.77 4.92
CA SER A 67 -48.36 49.91 4.20
C SER A 67 -48.89 50.18 2.75
N PHE A 68 -48.48 49.29 1.84
CA PHE A 68 -49.30 48.46 0.89
C PHE A 68 -49.83 48.89 -0.52
N LEU A 69 -49.75 47.88 -1.43
CA LEU A 69 -50.50 47.59 -2.68
C LEU A 69 -50.12 48.35 -3.99
N SER A 70 -50.05 47.73 -5.18
CA SER A 70 -50.45 46.37 -5.64
C SER A 70 -49.70 45.82 -6.88
N ILE A 71 -49.55 44.49 -6.95
CA ILE A 71 -49.15 43.69 -8.15
C ILE A 71 -50.41 43.28 -8.96
N PRO A 72 -50.29 42.84 -10.23
CA PRO A 72 -50.90 41.55 -10.59
C PRO A 72 -49.98 40.62 -11.41
N SER A 73 -50.12 39.31 -11.18
CA SER A 73 -49.36 38.20 -11.76
C SER A 73 -50.28 37.15 -12.41
N ASN A 74 -49.69 36.16 -13.12
CA ASN A 74 -50.13 34.77 -13.44
C ASN A 74 -49.78 34.38 -14.90
N GLY A 75 -49.32 33.18 -15.26
CA GLY A 75 -48.90 32.00 -14.47
C GLY A 75 -49.31 30.65 -15.10
N ARG A 76 -48.48 29.58 -14.99
CA ARG A 76 -48.89 28.15 -14.88
C ARG A 76 -47.70 27.18 -14.69
N GLU A 77 -47.84 26.27 -13.72
CA GLU A 77 -46.94 25.14 -13.39
C GLU A 77 -47.39 23.80 -14.03
N PRO A 78 -46.68 22.66 -13.80
CA PRO A 78 -46.84 21.79 -12.59
C PRO A 78 -45.49 21.24 -12.01
N LEU A 79 -45.33 20.50 -10.90
CA LEU A 79 -46.04 20.18 -9.62
C LEU A 79 -45.06 19.36 -8.72
N GLY A 80 -45.03 19.35 -7.37
CA GLY A 80 -45.64 20.30 -6.42
C GLY A 80 -45.99 19.84 -4.97
N GLN A 81 -45.24 18.97 -4.23
CA GLN A 81 -45.56 18.63 -2.81
C GLN A 81 -44.38 18.17 -1.91
N ILE A 82 -44.29 18.45 -0.60
CA ILE A 82 -44.27 19.73 0.17
C ILE A 82 -44.02 19.43 1.67
N GLY A 83 -43.25 20.28 2.36
CA GLY A 83 -43.45 20.59 3.79
C GLY A 83 -42.16 20.69 4.63
N ALA A 84 -42.01 21.61 5.58
CA ALA A 84 -42.68 22.90 5.78
C ALA A 84 -41.77 23.82 6.64
N TYR A 85 -41.62 25.09 6.26
CA TYR A 85 -40.72 26.05 6.93
C TYR A 85 -41.44 26.84 8.04
N VAL A 86 -40.81 27.00 9.21
CA VAL A 86 -41.29 27.88 10.30
C VAL A 86 -40.40 29.12 10.35
N PRO A 87 -40.94 30.34 10.19
CA PRO A 87 -40.12 31.55 10.15
C PRO A 87 -39.89 32.15 11.54
N GLY A 88 -38.64 32.45 11.88
CA GLY A 88 -38.31 33.34 13.00
C GLY A 88 -37.06 32.96 13.81
N ILE A 89 -35.87 33.31 13.29
CA ILE A 89 -34.66 33.78 13.99
C ILE A 89 -33.69 34.19 12.86
N GLU A 90 -33.22 35.44 12.87
CA GLU A 90 -32.08 35.82 12.01
C GLU A 90 -30.80 35.21 12.60
N PRO A 91 -30.03 34.39 11.86
CA PRO A 91 -28.71 33.99 12.32
C PRO A 91 -27.75 35.18 12.17
N SER A 92 -27.34 35.72 13.31
CA SER A 92 -26.12 36.54 13.41
C SER A 92 -24.94 35.81 12.74
N PRO A 93 -23.97 36.53 12.13
CA PRO A 93 -22.90 35.92 11.34
C PRO A 93 -22.16 34.84 12.13
N PRO A 94 -21.81 33.70 11.50
CA PRO A 94 -21.30 32.53 12.20
C PRO A 94 -20.04 32.88 12.98
N ARG A 95 -20.10 32.61 14.29
CA ARG A 95 -18.97 32.75 15.20
C ARG A 95 -17.93 31.70 14.82
N ARG A 96 -16.76 32.13 14.34
CA ARG A 96 -15.65 31.25 13.93
C ARG A 96 -15.41 30.17 14.99
N LEU A 97 -15.53 28.90 14.60
CA LEU A 97 -14.96 27.80 15.37
C LEU A 97 -13.42 27.86 15.24
N PRO A 98 -12.65 27.51 16.29
CA PRO A 98 -11.20 27.54 16.25
C PRO A 98 -10.62 26.29 15.55
N GLY A 99 -10.98 26.14 14.27
CA GLY A 99 -10.19 25.44 13.26
C GLY A 99 -9.70 26.49 12.27
N SER A 100 -9.08 27.55 12.78
CA SER A 100 -8.68 28.68 11.95
C SER A 100 -7.53 28.28 11.04
N TRP A 101 -7.74 28.48 9.74
CA TRP A 101 -6.64 28.73 8.81
C TRP A 101 -5.66 29.71 9.46
N ASP A 102 -4.46 29.23 9.76
CA ASP A 102 -3.33 30.12 9.89
C ASP A 102 -3.15 30.80 8.53
N ALA A 103 -3.02 32.12 8.51
CA ALA A 103 -3.00 32.90 7.28
C ALA A 103 -1.66 32.76 6.51
N THR A 104 -0.81 31.84 6.95
CA THR A 104 0.51 31.54 6.40
C THR A 104 0.47 30.21 5.64
N LEU A 105 0.76 30.27 4.33
CA LEU A 105 1.04 29.07 3.52
C LEU A 105 2.24 28.30 4.11
N PRO A 106 2.45 27.01 3.79
CA PRO A 106 3.69 26.33 4.13
C PRO A 106 4.91 27.00 3.51
N GLU A 107 6.09 26.78 4.09
CA GLU A 107 7.33 27.09 3.38
C GLU A 107 7.53 26.14 2.19
N ILE A 108 8.31 26.57 1.21
CA ILE A 108 8.69 25.74 0.07
C ILE A 108 9.38 24.46 0.60
N PRO A 109 8.94 23.26 0.17
CA PRO A 109 9.58 21.98 0.56
C PRO A 109 11.07 21.95 0.22
N ALA A 110 11.82 21.04 0.84
CA ALA A 110 13.23 20.85 0.50
C ALA A 110 13.40 20.43 -0.98
N ASN A 111 12.48 19.61 -1.48
CA ASN A 111 12.49 19.08 -2.84
C ASN A 111 11.44 19.85 -3.68
N ASN A 112 11.84 20.42 -4.81
CA ASN A 112 10.94 21.21 -5.66
C ASN A 112 10.80 20.54 -7.04
N ARG A 113 9.90 19.56 -7.10
CA ARG A 113 9.63 18.68 -8.24
C ARG A 113 8.75 19.36 -9.28
N ASN A 114 8.96 18.99 -10.54
CA ASN A 114 7.91 19.15 -11.53
C ASN A 114 6.84 18.05 -11.33
N VAL A 115 5.62 18.49 -11.03
CA VAL A 115 4.42 17.67 -10.78
C VAL A 115 3.39 17.78 -11.93
N THR A 116 3.87 18.05 -13.14
CA THR A 116 3.08 18.00 -14.37
C THR A 116 3.80 17.10 -15.37
N GLY A 117 3.31 15.88 -15.58
CA GLY A 117 3.98 14.85 -16.41
C GLY A 117 4.23 15.24 -17.88
N ILE A 118 3.38 16.11 -18.45
CA ILE A 118 3.49 16.60 -19.83
C ILE A 118 3.46 18.13 -19.86
N VAL A 119 4.40 18.78 -20.54
CA VAL A 119 4.47 20.25 -20.69
C VAL A 119 4.92 20.59 -22.11
N ASN A 120 4.33 21.59 -22.77
CA ASN A 120 4.64 21.96 -24.16
C ASN A 120 4.51 20.78 -25.16
N ASN A 121 3.60 19.84 -24.89
CA ASN A 121 3.46 18.56 -25.60
C ASN A 121 4.69 17.62 -25.50
N GLU A 122 5.54 17.77 -24.48
CA GLU A 122 6.67 16.89 -24.20
C GLU A 122 6.51 16.23 -22.82
N PHE A 123 6.87 14.95 -22.70
CA PHE A 123 7.00 14.31 -21.39
C PHE A 123 8.17 14.94 -20.65
N VAL A 124 8.02 15.21 -19.36
CA VAL A 124 9.07 15.87 -18.55
C VAL A 124 10.04 14.87 -17.90
N ARG A 125 9.72 13.57 -17.92
CA ARG A 125 10.49 12.45 -17.35
C ARG A 125 10.50 11.23 -18.30
N PRO A 126 11.35 10.22 -18.08
CA PRO A 126 11.26 8.92 -18.75
C PRO A 126 9.86 8.33 -18.69
N HIS A 127 9.44 7.64 -19.76
CA HIS A 127 8.07 7.15 -19.84
C HIS A 127 7.96 5.76 -20.49
N ILE A 128 7.09 4.92 -19.93
CA ILE A 128 6.62 3.67 -20.55
C ILE A 128 5.10 3.82 -20.72
N PRO A 129 4.59 3.99 -21.96
CA PRO A 129 3.16 4.19 -22.18
C PRO A 129 2.33 2.98 -21.72
N PRO A 130 1.14 3.20 -21.12
CA PRO A 130 0.30 2.17 -20.50
C PRO A 130 -0.54 1.43 -21.54
N HIS A 131 0.11 0.66 -22.42
CA HIS A 131 -0.54 -0.19 -23.41
C HIS A 131 -0.85 -1.57 -22.83
N ARG A 132 -1.88 -2.25 -23.34
CA ARG A 132 -2.18 -3.64 -22.93
C ARG A 132 -1.14 -4.57 -23.58
N PHE A 133 -0.28 -5.16 -22.76
CA PHE A 133 0.93 -5.88 -23.18
C PHE A 133 0.73 -7.35 -23.58
N SER A 134 1.67 -7.89 -24.36
CA SER A 134 1.92 -9.33 -24.53
C SER A 134 2.54 -9.97 -23.27
N ALA A 135 2.66 -11.30 -23.27
CA ALA A 135 3.28 -12.09 -22.21
C ALA A 135 4.79 -11.84 -22.02
N ASP A 136 5.45 -11.11 -22.91
CA ASP A 136 6.84 -10.66 -22.76
C ASP A 136 6.98 -9.12 -22.74
N ALA A 137 5.85 -8.41 -22.72
CA ALA A 137 5.72 -6.95 -22.86
C ALA A 137 6.38 -6.32 -24.11
N ARG A 138 6.75 -7.11 -25.12
CA ARG A 138 7.30 -6.56 -26.38
C ARG A 138 6.23 -6.03 -27.33
N LEU A 139 5.03 -6.61 -27.36
CA LEU A 139 3.89 -6.04 -28.06
C LEU A 139 2.99 -5.32 -27.06
N GLY A 140 2.50 -4.14 -27.43
CA GLY A 140 1.51 -3.40 -26.65
C GLY A 140 0.43 -2.82 -27.55
N ILE A 141 -0.84 -2.96 -27.19
CA ILE A 141 -1.96 -2.38 -27.93
C ILE A 141 -2.60 -1.23 -27.15
N ASN A 142 -3.02 -0.17 -27.85
CA ASN A 142 -3.70 0.96 -27.21
C ASN A 142 -5.03 0.47 -26.60
N SER A 143 -5.35 0.83 -25.36
CA SER A 143 -6.58 0.33 -24.73
C SER A 143 -7.83 0.99 -25.31
N GLN A 144 -7.76 2.27 -25.68
CA GLN A 144 -8.87 2.98 -26.30
C GLN A 144 -8.76 2.92 -27.83
N GLY A 145 -9.84 2.45 -28.47
CA GLY A 145 -9.93 2.22 -29.90
C GLY A 145 -10.55 3.36 -30.70
N GLY A 146 -11.08 3.00 -31.87
CA GLY A 146 -11.69 3.90 -32.85
C GLY A 146 -12.06 3.11 -34.10
N SER A 147 -11.90 3.69 -35.29
CA SER A 147 -11.99 2.98 -36.58
C SER A 147 -10.69 2.30 -37.01
N SER A 148 -9.58 2.64 -36.34
CA SER A 148 -8.26 2.04 -36.48
C SER A 148 -7.62 1.92 -35.09
N LEU A 149 -6.90 0.82 -34.86
CA LEU A 149 -6.32 0.47 -33.57
C LEU A 149 -4.80 0.35 -33.67
N GLN A 150 -4.06 0.95 -32.73
CA GLN A 150 -2.60 0.99 -32.79
C GLN A 150 -1.98 -0.18 -32.01
N LEU A 151 -1.18 -0.99 -32.69
CA LEU A 151 -0.26 -1.98 -32.11
C LEU A 151 1.17 -1.42 -32.13
N TYR A 152 1.91 -1.55 -31.04
CA TYR A 152 3.26 -1.02 -30.85
C TYR A 152 4.26 -2.14 -30.52
N LEU A 153 5.51 -1.98 -30.97
CA LEU A 153 6.65 -2.84 -30.62
C LEU A 153 7.63 -2.10 -29.69
N TYR A 154 7.86 -2.67 -28.52
CA TYR A 154 8.76 -2.17 -27.49
C TYR A 154 10.16 -2.79 -27.67
N SER A 155 11.20 -1.96 -27.54
CA SER A 155 12.61 -2.37 -27.63
C SER A 155 13.37 -1.98 -26.35
N PRO A 156 13.31 -2.81 -25.28
CA PRO A 156 14.11 -2.65 -24.05
C PRO A 156 15.59 -2.34 -24.32
N GLU A 157 16.13 -2.90 -25.42
CA GLU A 157 17.50 -2.73 -25.89
C GLU A 157 17.93 -1.27 -26.13
N LYS A 158 16.97 -0.32 -26.21
CA LYS A 158 17.24 1.11 -26.41
C LYS A 158 17.57 1.86 -25.12
N ILE A 159 17.33 1.26 -23.95
CA ILE A 159 17.60 1.87 -22.65
C ILE A 159 19.06 1.58 -22.24
N GLN A 160 19.89 2.62 -22.19
CA GLN A 160 21.36 2.55 -22.06
C GLN A 160 21.89 3.10 -20.72
N GLN A 161 21.00 3.54 -19.84
CA GLN A 161 21.26 3.98 -18.46
C GLN A 161 20.01 3.67 -17.62
N PRO A 162 20.09 3.61 -16.28
CA PRO A 162 18.95 3.29 -15.42
C PRO A 162 17.67 4.03 -15.84
N PHE A 163 16.52 3.35 -15.85
CA PHE A 163 15.29 3.91 -16.42
C PHE A 163 14.91 5.28 -15.82
N VAL A 164 15.02 5.42 -14.49
CA VAL A 164 14.73 6.68 -13.77
C VAL A 164 15.68 7.83 -14.14
N GLU A 165 16.89 7.52 -14.62
CA GLU A 165 17.89 8.49 -15.07
C GLU A 165 17.83 8.74 -16.59
N SER A 166 16.99 8.03 -17.34
CA SER A 166 16.95 8.11 -18.81
C SER A 166 16.52 9.49 -19.34
N PRO A 167 16.71 9.79 -20.63
CA PRO A 167 16.13 10.98 -21.25
C PRO A 167 14.60 10.96 -21.19
N SER A 168 13.97 12.12 -21.12
CA SER A 168 12.51 12.23 -21.02
C SER A 168 11.78 11.65 -22.23
N GLY A 169 10.58 11.08 -22.02
CA GLY A 169 9.75 10.47 -23.05
C GLY A 169 9.97 8.96 -23.27
N PRO A 170 9.26 8.37 -24.26
CA PRO A 170 9.14 6.93 -24.42
C PRO A 170 10.28 6.32 -25.25
N GLN A 171 11.51 6.41 -24.75
CA GLN A 171 12.72 5.90 -25.40
C GLN A 171 12.63 4.43 -25.86
N ILE A 172 11.89 3.60 -25.11
CA ILE A 172 11.63 2.19 -25.42
C ILE A 172 10.85 1.97 -26.74
N LEU A 173 10.09 2.97 -27.21
CA LEU A 173 9.37 2.96 -28.50
C LEU A 173 10.18 3.54 -29.67
N GLY A 174 11.41 4.02 -29.44
CA GLY A 174 12.40 4.35 -30.47
C GLY A 174 12.41 5.77 -31.04
N GLU A 175 13.62 6.20 -31.43
CA GLU A 175 13.90 7.49 -32.07
C GLU A 175 14.04 7.41 -33.60
N SER A 176 14.02 6.20 -34.17
CA SER A 176 14.29 5.98 -35.60
C SER A 176 13.17 6.51 -36.49
N GLN A 177 13.53 7.32 -37.51
CA GLN A 177 12.59 7.76 -38.53
C GLN A 177 12.03 6.57 -39.33
N GLY A 178 10.75 6.27 -39.12
CA GLY A 178 9.99 5.26 -39.84
C GLY A 178 8.84 4.73 -38.99
N ASP A 179 7.64 4.60 -39.57
CA ASP A 179 6.43 4.19 -38.84
C ASP A 179 6.44 2.72 -38.36
N ASN A 180 7.46 1.93 -38.69
CA ASN A 180 7.50 0.45 -38.59
C ASN A 180 7.57 -0.14 -37.16
N LEU A 181 7.60 0.71 -36.12
CA LEU A 181 7.43 0.29 -34.71
C LEU A 181 5.96 0.35 -34.25
N ARG A 182 5.07 0.81 -35.12
CA ARG A 182 3.62 0.84 -34.94
C ARG A 182 2.93 0.26 -36.18
N VAL A 183 1.84 -0.48 -35.99
CA VAL A 183 0.94 -0.86 -37.09
C VAL A 183 -0.49 -0.47 -36.71
N ASP A 184 -1.17 0.15 -37.68
CA ASP A 184 -2.58 0.50 -37.59
C ASP A 184 -3.42 -0.68 -38.10
N LEU A 185 -4.14 -1.33 -37.18
CA LEU A 185 -5.01 -2.47 -37.45
C LEU A 185 -6.40 -1.98 -37.88
N PRO A 186 -6.90 -2.32 -39.09
CA PRO A 186 -8.23 -1.92 -39.53
C PRO A 186 -9.31 -2.66 -38.76
N VAL A 187 -10.20 -1.92 -38.08
CA VAL A 187 -11.22 -2.51 -37.19
C VAL A 187 -12.26 -3.34 -37.97
N SER A 188 -12.56 -2.97 -39.21
CA SER A 188 -13.40 -3.78 -40.10
C SER A 188 -12.78 -5.15 -40.41
N THR A 189 -11.46 -5.23 -40.55
CA THR A 189 -10.76 -6.51 -40.72
C THR A 189 -10.74 -7.30 -39.41
N LEU A 190 -10.35 -6.66 -38.29
CA LEU A 190 -10.33 -7.28 -36.97
C LEU A 190 -11.68 -7.88 -36.56
N THR A 191 -12.80 -7.30 -36.98
CA THR A 191 -14.14 -7.75 -36.57
C THR A 191 -14.87 -8.58 -37.62
N GLY A 192 -14.15 -9.13 -38.62
CA GLY A 192 -14.75 -9.95 -39.69
C GLY A 192 -15.78 -9.20 -40.56
N GLY A 193 -15.66 -7.87 -40.65
CA GLY A 193 -16.60 -6.98 -41.34
C GLY A 193 -17.87 -6.64 -40.56
N ALA A 194 -18.05 -7.15 -39.33
CA ALA A 194 -19.27 -6.94 -38.55
C ALA A 194 -19.38 -5.52 -37.95
N TYR A 195 -18.25 -4.87 -37.66
CA TYR A 195 -18.20 -3.55 -37.03
C TYR A 195 -17.15 -2.65 -37.67
N ASN A 196 -17.38 -1.33 -37.67
CA ASN A 196 -16.42 -0.36 -38.20
C ASN A 196 -15.72 0.47 -37.09
N SER A 197 -16.06 0.22 -35.83
CA SER A 197 -15.48 0.89 -34.67
C SER A 197 -15.51 -0.01 -33.43
N VAL A 198 -14.48 0.11 -32.59
CA VAL A 198 -14.36 -0.52 -31.27
C VAL A 198 -14.12 0.55 -30.22
N ALA A 199 -14.73 0.41 -29.05
CA ALA A 199 -14.57 1.36 -27.96
C ALA A 199 -13.23 1.16 -27.25
N HIS A 200 -13.01 -0.04 -26.67
CA HIS A 200 -11.77 -0.42 -26.00
C HIS A 200 -11.36 -1.85 -26.34
N THR A 201 -10.07 -2.11 -26.18
CA THR A 201 -9.40 -3.35 -26.57
C THR A 201 -8.30 -3.79 -25.60
N ASN A 202 -7.91 -5.07 -25.69
CA ASN A 202 -6.72 -5.62 -25.04
C ASN A 202 -6.03 -6.73 -25.86
N ILE A 203 -4.85 -7.15 -25.40
CA ILE A 203 -4.24 -8.43 -25.79
C ILE A 203 -4.66 -9.49 -24.78
N CYS A 204 -5.41 -10.49 -25.25
CA CYS A 204 -5.58 -11.78 -24.61
C CYS A 204 -4.56 -12.76 -25.19
N GLU A 205 -3.68 -13.23 -24.33
CA GLU A 205 -2.59 -14.14 -24.68
C GLU A 205 -2.49 -15.18 -23.57
N PRO A 206 -3.07 -16.37 -23.78
CA PRO A 206 -3.07 -17.41 -22.77
C PRO A 206 -1.69 -18.06 -22.73
N TYR A 207 -1.00 -17.92 -21.61
CA TYR A 207 0.23 -18.65 -21.33
C TYR A 207 0.08 -19.35 -19.99
N THR A 208 0.10 -20.69 -19.97
CA THR A 208 0.26 -21.40 -18.71
C THR A 208 1.74 -21.72 -18.50
N ASN A 209 2.20 -21.71 -17.25
CA ASN A 209 3.59 -22.02 -16.90
C ASN A 209 3.90 -23.53 -16.96
N LYS A 210 3.11 -24.30 -17.73
CA LYS A 210 3.31 -25.72 -18.01
C LYS A 210 4.38 -25.94 -19.07
N ASP A 211 5.04 -27.08 -19.00
CA ASP A 211 5.95 -27.55 -20.04
C ASP A 211 5.15 -27.98 -21.30
N GLN A 212 5.75 -27.80 -22.48
CA GLN A 212 5.21 -28.23 -23.78
C GLN A 212 3.94 -27.51 -24.31
N GLU A 213 3.62 -26.32 -23.80
CA GLU A 213 2.69 -25.39 -24.47
C GLU A 213 3.48 -24.42 -25.38
N LYS A 214 2.96 -24.12 -26.58
CA LYS A 214 3.59 -23.17 -27.53
C LYS A 214 3.65 -21.77 -26.88
N ARG A 215 4.80 -21.10 -26.98
CA ARG A 215 5.04 -19.78 -26.38
C ARG A 215 5.23 -18.71 -27.45
N ASN A 216 4.85 -17.48 -27.13
CA ASN A 216 5.27 -16.31 -27.89
C ASN A 216 6.50 -15.65 -27.25
N PRO A 217 7.36 -15.00 -28.07
CA PRO A 217 7.45 -15.22 -29.50
C PRO A 217 7.99 -16.62 -29.82
N TYR A 218 7.60 -17.20 -30.95
CA TYR A 218 8.23 -18.39 -31.52
C TYR A 218 8.98 -18.02 -32.81
N THR A 219 9.97 -18.81 -33.23
CA THR A 219 10.77 -18.48 -34.42
C THR A 219 10.00 -18.70 -35.72
N CYS A 220 10.18 -17.78 -36.67
CA CYS A 220 9.50 -17.81 -37.96
C CYS A 220 10.26 -17.01 -39.04
N GLY A 221 9.57 -16.71 -40.14
CA GLY A 221 10.06 -15.79 -41.17
C GLY A 221 11.21 -16.36 -42.01
N VAL A 222 12.07 -15.47 -42.49
CA VAL A 222 13.20 -15.83 -43.36
C VAL A 222 14.31 -16.46 -42.52
N ASP A 223 14.77 -17.65 -42.93
CA ASP A 223 15.83 -18.43 -42.28
C ASP A 223 15.62 -18.70 -40.77
N GLY A 224 14.40 -18.56 -40.26
CA GLY A 224 14.06 -18.76 -38.84
C GLY A 224 14.51 -17.63 -37.90
N LYS A 225 14.90 -16.47 -38.43
CA LYS A 225 15.49 -15.36 -37.66
C LYS A 225 14.48 -14.26 -37.24
N ASP A 226 13.21 -14.40 -37.59
CA ASP A 226 12.13 -13.51 -37.13
C ASP A 226 11.41 -14.12 -35.90
N ASP A 227 10.76 -13.26 -35.12
CA ASP A 227 9.85 -13.66 -34.05
C ASP A 227 8.39 -13.55 -34.55
N CYS A 228 7.57 -14.56 -34.28
CA CYS A 228 6.12 -14.50 -34.49
C CYS A 228 5.37 -14.59 -33.16
N TYR A 229 4.27 -13.84 -33.06
CA TYR A 229 3.37 -13.82 -31.89
C TYR A 229 1.96 -14.18 -32.35
N ASP A 230 1.39 -15.26 -31.80
CA ASP A 230 -0.03 -15.59 -31.94
C ASP A 230 -0.80 -14.99 -30.74
N ILE A 231 -1.56 -13.92 -30.98
CA ILE A 231 -2.30 -13.20 -29.93
C ILE A 231 -3.77 -12.99 -30.32
N THR A 232 -4.65 -12.87 -29.34
CA THR A 232 -6.07 -12.56 -29.59
C THR A 232 -6.43 -11.18 -29.08
N ILE A 233 -6.89 -10.30 -29.97
CA ILE A 233 -7.37 -8.98 -29.56
C ILE A 233 -8.81 -9.12 -29.08
N ILE A 234 -9.07 -8.81 -27.80
CA ILE A 234 -10.44 -8.69 -27.27
C ILE A 234 -10.88 -7.25 -27.47
N SER A 235 -12.11 -7.06 -27.98
CA SER A 235 -12.68 -5.75 -28.28
C SER A 235 -14.11 -5.61 -27.81
N SER A 236 -14.47 -4.44 -27.25
CA SER A 236 -15.87 -4.03 -27.09
C SER A 236 -16.33 -3.26 -28.33
N ALA A 237 -17.04 -3.93 -29.24
CA ALA A 237 -17.46 -3.39 -30.54
C ALA A 237 -18.90 -2.83 -30.51
N ASN A 238 -19.10 -1.63 -31.08
CA ASN A 238 -20.41 -0.97 -31.15
C ASN A 238 -20.95 -1.05 -32.60
N PRO A 239 -22.22 -1.45 -32.83
CA PRO A 239 -22.86 -1.46 -34.16
C PRO A 239 -23.09 -0.07 -34.77
N THR A 240 -22.94 1.01 -33.99
CA THR A 240 -23.12 2.39 -34.45
C THR A 240 -21.80 3.17 -34.36
N ASN A 241 -21.51 3.96 -35.40
CA ASN A 241 -20.35 4.86 -35.43
C ASN A 241 -20.51 6.08 -34.49
N ASP A 242 -21.53 6.08 -33.63
CA ASP A 242 -21.94 7.24 -32.86
C ASP A 242 -21.49 7.10 -31.40
N LEU A 243 -20.31 7.67 -31.11
CA LEU A 243 -19.78 7.77 -29.75
C LEU A 243 -20.55 8.81 -28.90
N ILE A 244 -21.49 9.55 -29.49
CA ILE A 244 -22.20 10.65 -28.85
C ILE A 244 -23.61 10.22 -28.43
N GLY A 245 -23.68 9.49 -27.32
CA GLY A 245 -24.82 9.48 -26.40
C GLY A 245 -26.22 9.22 -26.98
N GLN A 246 -26.55 7.95 -27.28
CA GLN A 246 -27.89 7.38 -26.98
C GLN A 246 -28.01 5.85 -27.13
N TYR A 247 -27.07 5.16 -27.78
CA TYR A 247 -27.10 3.69 -27.95
C TYR A 247 -25.81 3.03 -27.45
N LEU A 248 -25.70 2.89 -26.12
CA LEU A 248 -24.55 2.33 -25.41
C LEU A 248 -24.50 0.79 -25.41
N LEU A 249 -24.94 0.13 -26.49
CA LEU A 249 -24.89 -1.33 -26.59
C LEU A 249 -23.70 -1.80 -27.41
N ALA A 250 -22.93 -2.74 -26.85
CA ALA A 250 -21.79 -3.36 -27.49
C ALA A 250 -21.88 -4.89 -27.48
N LYS A 251 -21.11 -5.52 -28.36
CA LYS A 251 -20.75 -6.94 -28.26
C LYS A 251 -19.25 -7.08 -28.06
N LEU A 252 -18.86 -8.10 -27.32
CA LEU A 252 -17.47 -8.52 -27.26
C LEU A 252 -17.09 -9.24 -28.57
N VAL A 253 -15.88 -9.00 -29.04
CA VAL A 253 -15.30 -9.65 -30.22
C VAL A 253 -13.91 -10.15 -29.84
N SER A 254 -13.59 -11.39 -30.19
CA SER A 254 -12.21 -11.91 -30.11
C SER A 254 -11.65 -12.09 -31.51
N SER A 255 -10.47 -11.52 -31.72
CA SER A 255 -9.85 -11.38 -33.05
C SER A 255 -8.43 -11.94 -33.00
N PRO A 256 -8.22 -13.22 -33.36
CA PRO A 256 -6.89 -13.80 -33.46
C PRO A 256 -6.07 -13.09 -34.55
N ILE A 257 -4.83 -12.74 -34.25
CA ILE A 257 -3.86 -12.22 -35.21
C ILE A 257 -2.50 -12.88 -34.99
N THR A 258 -1.72 -13.04 -36.06
CA THR A 258 -0.30 -13.41 -35.98
C THR A 258 0.54 -12.21 -36.41
N VAL A 259 1.46 -11.79 -35.55
CA VAL A 259 2.35 -10.63 -35.75
C VAL A 259 3.76 -11.14 -36.00
N ARG A 260 4.39 -10.78 -37.12
CA ARG A 260 5.80 -11.10 -37.42
C ARG A 260 6.70 -9.89 -37.19
N VAL A 261 7.76 -10.09 -36.42
CA VAL A 261 8.76 -9.09 -36.04
C VAL A 261 10.12 -9.48 -36.63
N GLU A 262 10.63 -8.65 -37.55
CA GLU A 262 11.97 -8.79 -38.12
C GLU A 262 13.02 -8.22 -37.17
N LYS A 263 14.21 -8.85 -37.15
CA LYS A 263 15.35 -8.50 -36.27
C LYS A 263 14.96 -8.35 -34.79
N PRO A 264 14.18 -9.29 -34.24
CA PRO A 264 13.66 -9.17 -32.89
C PRO A 264 14.77 -9.10 -31.86
N LYS A 265 14.46 -8.52 -30.69
CA LYS A 265 15.39 -8.40 -29.56
C LYS A 265 16.68 -7.62 -29.90
N THR A 266 16.56 -6.66 -30.82
CA THR A 266 17.61 -5.68 -31.20
C THR A 266 17.05 -4.26 -31.20
N THR A 267 17.92 -3.25 -31.24
CA THR A 267 17.49 -1.84 -31.39
C THR A 267 16.89 -1.53 -32.78
N GLN A 268 17.02 -2.43 -33.75
CA GLN A 268 16.46 -2.34 -35.12
C GLN A 268 15.24 -3.25 -35.35
N ALA A 269 14.64 -3.81 -34.30
CA ALA A 269 13.44 -4.64 -34.41
C ALA A 269 12.27 -3.85 -35.03
N THR A 270 11.48 -4.47 -35.92
CA THR A 270 10.31 -3.84 -36.57
C THR A 270 9.18 -4.83 -36.81
N ILE A 271 7.92 -4.37 -36.72
CA ILE A 271 6.78 -5.18 -37.15
C ILE A 271 6.80 -5.24 -38.68
N ALA A 272 6.95 -6.45 -39.23
CA ALA A 272 7.05 -6.68 -40.66
C ALA A 272 5.70 -7.04 -41.29
N GLU A 273 4.84 -7.73 -40.54
CA GLU A 273 3.57 -8.26 -41.05
C GLU A 273 2.58 -8.53 -39.91
N VAL A 274 1.28 -8.32 -40.20
CA VAL A 274 0.18 -8.76 -39.33
C VAL A 274 -0.83 -9.50 -40.19
N THR A 275 -1.12 -10.76 -39.83
CA THR A 275 -2.15 -11.58 -40.47
C THR A 275 -3.34 -11.74 -39.52
N TYR A 276 -4.54 -11.95 -40.09
CA TYR A 276 -5.81 -11.93 -39.37
C TYR A 276 -6.49 -13.29 -39.45
N GLY A 277 -6.86 -13.86 -38.29
CA GLY A 277 -7.62 -15.09 -38.17
C GLY A 277 -9.14 -14.85 -38.18
N GLU A 278 -9.90 -15.92 -37.96
CA GLU A 278 -11.37 -15.86 -37.88
C GLU A 278 -11.82 -15.31 -36.52
N SER A 279 -12.58 -14.22 -36.54
CA SER A 279 -13.04 -13.52 -35.33
C SER A 279 -14.34 -14.11 -34.78
N LYS A 280 -14.44 -14.29 -33.46
CA LYS A 280 -15.68 -14.70 -32.78
C LYS A 280 -16.41 -13.49 -32.21
N ILE A 281 -17.73 -13.53 -32.18
CA ILE A 281 -18.60 -12.46 -31.66
C ILE A 281 -19.42 -13.02 -30.50
N GLY A 282 -19.42 -12.35 -29.34
CA GLY A 282 -20.15 -12.76 -28.15
C GLY A 282 -21.67 -12.89 -28.37
N ASN A 283 -22.33 -13.73 -27.57
CA ASN A 283 -23.73 -14.09 -27.79
C ASN A 283 -24.67 -12.95 -27.43
N LYS A 284 -24.53 -12.36 -26.23
CA LYS A 284 -25.35 -11.25 -25.74
C LYS A 284 -24.83 -9.87 -26.18
N GLN A 285 -25.67 -8.86 -25.98
CA GLN A 285 -25.30 -7.45 -26.00
C GLN A 285 -25.25 -6.92 -24.56
N HIS A 286 -24.27 -6.07 -24.28
CA HIS A 286 -24.05 -5.47 -22.97
C HIS A 286 -23.96 -3.94 -23.10
N GLY A 287 -23.85 -3.24 -21.98
CA GLY A 287 -23.28 -1.89 -21.99
C GLY A 287 -21.88 -1.94 -22.62
N VAL A 288 -21.41 -0.83 -23.21
CA VAL A 288 -20.01 -0.72 -23.68
C VAL A 288 -19.09 -1.08 -22.52
N ILE A 289 -18.11 -1.96 -22.77
CA ILE A 289 -17.10 -2.34 -21.78
C ILE A 289 -15.81 -1.61 -22.15
N PHE A 290 -15.45 -0.64 -21.33
CA PHE A 290 -14.24 0.16 -21.40
C PHE A 290 -13.11 -0.51 -20.61
N GLU A 291 -11.87 -0.11 -20.91
CA GLU A 291 -10.64 -0.53 -20.21
C GLU A 291 -10.45 -2.05 -20.05
N THR A 292 -11.04 -2.86 -20.95
CA THR A 292 -11.04 -4.33 -20.90
C THR A 292 -9.66 -4.93 -20.60
N ILE A 293 -9.60 -5.95 -19.75
CA ILE A 293 -8.40 -6.75 -19.45
C ILE A 293 -8.75 -8.24 -19.41
N THR A 294 -7.79 -9.05 -19.84
CA THR A 294 -7.80 -10.50 -19.68
C THR A 294 -6.41 -10.95 -19.19
N PRO A 295 -6.30 -11.62 -18.03
CA PRO A 295 -5.04 -12.14 -17.51
C PRO A 295 -4.56 -13.37 -18.28
N ALA A 296 -3.39 -13.89 -17.89
CA ALA A 296 -2.62 -14.94 -18.57
C ALA A 296 -3.34 -16.28 -18.79
N ASP A 297 -4.49 -16.51 -18.16
CA ASP A 297 -5.26 -17.74 -18.30
C ASP A 297 -6.28 -17.69 -19.46
N GLY A 298 -6.50 -16.49 -20.02
CA GLY A 298 -7.44 -16.21 -21.10
C GLY A 298 -8.94 -16.33 -20.76
N ARG A 299 -9.35 -16.54 -19.50
CA ARG A 299 -10.75 -16.90 -19.16
C ARG A 299 -11.47 -15.92 -18.23
N LEU A 300 -10.76 -14.98 -17.62
CA LEU A 300 -11.36 -13.82 -16.95
C LEU A 300 -11.44 -12.62 -17.89
N LEU A 301 -12.62 -12.00 -17.97
CA LEU A 301 -12.77 -10.63 -18.47
C LEU A 301 -12.96 -9.69 -17.29
N PHE A 302 -12.18 -8.62 -17.26
CA PHE A 302 -12.28 -7.53 -16.31
C PHE A 302 -12.45 -6.21 -17.08
N GLY A 303 -13.19 -5.24 -16.54
CA GLY A 303 -13.36 -3.95 -17.21
C GLY A 303 -14.43 -3.06 -16.58
N ARG A 304 -14.61 -1.87 -17.16
CA ARG A 304 -15.60 -0.89 -16.72
C ARG A 304 -16.80 -0.87 -17.66
N ARG A 305 -18.01 -0.98 -17.15
CA ARG A 305 -19.24 -0.99 -17.96
C ARG A 305 -19.83 0.42 -18.05
N SER A 306 -20.37 0.80 -19.21
CA SER A 306 -21.14 2.04 -19.39
C SER A 306 -22.39 2.04 -18.48
N GLY A 307 -22.23 2.53 -17.24
CA GLY A 307 -23.09 2.14 -16.13
C GLY A 307 -24.18 3.13 -15.74
N GLU A 308 -23.93 4.45 -15.84
CA GLU A 308 -24.75 5.48 -15.16
C GLU A 308 -26.26 5.47 -15.48
N ASN A 309 -26.66 4.92 -16.63
CA ASN A 309 -28.06 4.84 -17.06
C ASN A 309 -28.53 3.41 -17.41
N LEU A 310 -27.69 2.38 -17.22
CA LEU A 310 -28.01 1.00 -17.60
C LEU A 310 -27.78 0.05 -16.41
N PRO A 311 -28.83 -0.35 -15.65
CA PRO A 311 -28.65 -1.32 -14.58
C PRO A 311 -28.08 -2.64 -15.11
N LEU A 312 -27.21 -3.26 -14.32
CA LEU A 312 -26.83 -4.66 -14.48
C LEU A 312 -27.79 -5.49 -13.63
N THR A 313 -28.42 -6.47 -14.23
CA THR A 313 -29.17 -7.52 -13.51
C THR A 313 -28.31 -8.78 -13.50
N TRP A 314 -28.06 -9.32 -12.32
CA TRP A 314 -27.22 -10.50 -12.11
C TRP A 314 -27.80 -11.36 -10.99
N THR A 315 -27.45 -12.65 -10.94
CA THR A 315 -27.88 -13.54 -9.85
C THR A 315 -26.68 -13.86 -8.98
N ASN A 316 -26.80 -13.57 -7.68
CA ASN A 316 -25.81 -13.93 -6.68
C ASN A 316 -25.92 -15.43 -6.39
N HIS A 317 -24.92 -16.21 -6.79
CA HIS A 317 -24.96 -17.68 -6.72
C HIS A 317 -24.97 -18.23 -5.29
N ASN A 318 -24.47 -17.46 -4.32
CA ASN A 318 -24.43 -17.86 -2.92
C ASN A 318 -25.79 -17.72 -2.22
N THR A 319 -26.59 -16.72 -2.63
CA THR A 319 -27.90 -16.41 -2.02
C THR A 319 -29.08 -16.85 -2.89
N GLY A 320 -28.86 -17.11 -4.18
CA GLY A 320 -29.91 -17.36 -5.18
C GLY A 320 -30.73 -16.12 -5.56
N LEU A 321 -30.38 -14.94 -5.03
CA LEU A 321 -31.13 -13.69 -5.27
C LEU A 321 -30.66 -13.02 -6.55
N THR A 322 -31.62 -12.64 -7.40
CA THR A 322 -31.36 -11.71 -8.52
C THR A 322 -31.31 -10.29 -7.99
N GLN A 323 -30.18 -9.62 -8.20
CA GLN A 323 -29.93 -8.24 -7.85
C GLN A 323 -29.90 -7.36 -9.10
N ALA A 324 -30.30 -6.09 -8.96
CA ALA A 324 -30.23 -5.10 -10.01
C ALA A 324 -29.63 -3.81 -9.46
N GLY A 325 -28.54 -3.34 -10.06
CA GLY A 325 -27.79 -2.19 -9.57
C GLY A 325 -27.01 -1.48 -10.67
N LEU A 326 -26.47 -0.32 -10.32
CA LEU A 326 -25.50 0.41 -11.15
C LEU A 326 -24.12 0.08 -10.60
N TYR A 327 -23.27 -0.49 -11.46
CA TYR A 327 -21.91 -0.89 -11.11
C TYR A 327 -20.99 -0.45 -12.24
N ASP A 328 -19.89 0.21 -11.89
CA ASP A 328 -18.93 0.71 -12.86
C ASP A 328 -17.93 -0.39 -13.21
N VAL A 329 -17.25 -0.96 -12.22
CA VAL A 329 -16.25 -2.04 -12.42
C VAL A 329 -16.90 -3.43 -12.30
N ILE A 330 -16.73 -4.24 -13.34
CA ILE A 330 -17.34 -5.57 -13.47
C ILE A 330 -16.33 -6.65 -13.87
N TYR A 331 -16.72 -7.91 -13.72
CA TYR A 331 -16.02 -9.06 -14.30
C TYR A 331 -16.99 -10.05 -14.96
N ALA A 332 -16.45 -10.92 -15.81
CA ALA A 332 -17.11 -12.13 -16.31
C ALA A 332 -16.09 -13.27 -16.35
N VAL A 333 -16.48 -14.48 -15.97
CA VAL A 333 -15.58 -15.65 -15.89
C VAL A 333 -16.10 -16.78 -16.77
N ALA A 334 -15.23 -17.30 -17.64
CA ALA A 334 -15.50 -18.48 -18.44
C ALA A 334 -15.21 -19.77 -17.65
N PRO A 335 -15.94 -20.87 -17.93
CA PRO A 335 -15.63 -22.21 -17.40
C PRO A 335 -14.17 -22.62 -17.63
N GLU A 336 -13.64 -23.53 -16.80
CA GLU A 336 -12.26 -24.01 -16.94
C GLU A 336 -12.01 -24.77 -18.25
N ASP A 337 -13.03 -25.49 -18.73
CA ASP A 337 -13.03 -26.25 -19.99
C ASP A 337 -13.34 -25.40 -21.23
N ALA A 338 -13.67 -24.12 -21.06
CA ALA A 338 -13.80 -23.20 -22.19
C ALA A 338 -12.45 -22.95 -22.86
N GLU A 339 -12.48 -22.68 -24.17
CA GLU A 339 -11.30 -22.20 -24.89
C GLU A 339 -10.90 -20.80 -24.38
N PRO A 340 -9.61 -20.52 -24.14
CA PRO A 340 -9.18 -19.20 -23.73
C PRO A 340 -9.44 -18.15 -24.83
N CYS A 341 -9.62 -16.90 -24.41
CA CYS A 341 -9.97 -15.75 -25.24
C CYS A 341 -11.32 -15.87 -25.99
N ASP A 342 -12.15 -16.86 -25.68
CA ASP A 342 -13.46 -17.03 -26.32
C ASP A 342 -14.55 -16.17 -25.65
N VAL A 343 -14.82 -15.02 -26.25
CA VAL A 343 -15.82 -14.04 -25.82
C VAL A 343 -17.26 -14.58 -25.73
N THR A 344 -17.54 -15.76 -26.27
CA THR A 344 -18.89 -16.35 -26.21
C THR A 344 -19.26 -16.86 -24.81
N TYR A 345 -18.29 -17.01 -23.89
CA TYR A 345 -18.50 -17.43 -22.51
C TYR A 345 -18.63 -16.26 -21.51
N TRP A 346 -18.37 -15.01 -21.91
CA TRP A 346 -18.43 -13.83 -21.04
C TRP A 346 -19.81 -13.14 -21.04
N ASP A 347 -20.85 -13.95 -21.13
CA ASP A 347 -22.25 -13.55 -21.28
C ASP A 347 -22.90 -13.10 -19.96
N ASP A 348 -22.33 -13.44 -18.80
CA ASP A 348 -22.84 -13.05 -17.48
C ASP A 348 -21.82 -12.15 -16.78
N LEU A 349 -22.23 -10.91 -16.48
CA LEU A 349 -21.39 -9.91 -15.82
C LEU A 349 -21.77 -9.80 -14.33
N TYR A 350 -20.77 -9.59 -13.48
CA TYR A 350 -20.90 -9.49 -12.02
C TYR A 350 -20.17 -8.24 -11.52
N PRO A 351 -20.64 -7.56 -10.46
CA PRO A 351 -19.92 -6.44 -9.86
C PRO A 351 -18.62 -6.93 -9.21
N LEU A 352 -17.55 -6.13 -9.28
CA LEU A 352 -16.24 -6.52 -8.72
C LEU A 352 -16.31 -6.93 -7.24
N SER A 353 -17.15 -6.26 -6.43
CA SER A 353 -17.38 -6.60 -5.01
C SER A 353 -17.83 -8.04 -4.76
N HIS A 354 -18.40 -8.73 -5.75
CA HIS A 354 -18.77 -10.14 -5.64
C HIS A 354 -17.59 -11.11 -5.78
N ALA A 355 -16.45 -10.69 -6.37
CA ALA A 355 -15.35 -11.59 -6.69
C ALA A 355 -14.78 -12.37 -5.48
N PRO A 356 -14.61 -11.78 -4.27
CA PRO A 356 -14.18 -12.53 -3.07
C PRO A 356 -15.22 -13.48 -2.48
N HIS A 357 -16.46 -13.41 -2.98
CA HIS A 357 -17.58 -14.25 -2.58
C HIS A 357 -17.91 -15.32 -3.62
N ASP A 358 -17.52 -15.13 -4.89
CA ASP A 358 -17.74 -16.07 -5.99
C ASP A 358 -16.68 -17.19 -5.98
N PRO A 359 -17.05 -18.46 -5.72
CA PRO A 359 -16.08 -19.57 -5.66
C PRO A 359 -15.29 -19.75 -6.97
N ARG A 360 -15.91 -19.41 -8.12
CA ARG A 360 -15.27 -19.49 -9.45
C ARG A 360 -14.10 -18.51 -9.61
N LEU A 361 -14.07 -17.48 -8.78
CA LEU A 361 -13.02 -16.46 -8.73
C LEU A 361 -12.06 -16.74 -7.59
N LYS A 362 -12.58 -16.83 -6.36
CA LYS A 362 -11.79 -16.97 -5.14
C LYS A 362 -10.88 -18.21 -5.14
N ASP A 363 -11.35 -19.33 -5.66
CA ASP A 363 -10.58 -20.58 -5.66
C ASP A 363 -9.56 -20.64 -6.83
N ARG A 364 -9.58 -19.64 -7.73
CA ARG A 364 -8.87 -19.68 -9.02
C ARG A 364 -7.93 -18.49 -9.29
N TYR A 365 -8.22 -17.30 -8.75
CA TYR A 365 -7.42 -16.09 -8.97
C TYR A 365 -7.10 -15.39 -7.65
N ASP A 366 -5.81 -15.14 -7.43
CA ASP A 366 -5.28 -14.68 -6.14
C ASP A 366 -5.82 -13.30 -5.70
N PHE A 367 -6.18 -12.42 -6.65
CA PHE A 367 -6.74 -11.10 -6.32
C PHE A 367 -8.01 -11.20 -5.47
N ALA A 368 -8.84 -12.22 -5.70
CA ALA A 368 -10.13 -12.42 -5.03
C ALA A 368 -10.02 -13.20 -3.71
N LYS A 369 -8.81 -13.60 -3.29
CA LYS A 369 -8.66 -14.52 -2.17
C LYS A 369 -9.04 -13.93 -0.82
N PHE A 370 -8.76 -12.64 -0.63
CA PHE A 370 -9.07 -11.88 0.59
C PHE A 370 -10.34 -11.04 0.41
N PRO A 371 -11.12 -10.81 1.48
CA PRO A 371 -12.20 -9.83 1.46
C PRO A 371 -11.67 -8.47 1.05
N PHE A 372 -12.34 -7.82 0.09
CA PHE A 372 -11.96 -6.47 -0.32
C PHE A 372 -12.19 -5.48 0.82
N ARG A 373 -11.20 -4.62 1.05
CA ARG A 373 -11.21 -3.57 2.07
C ARG A 373 -10.95 -2.22 1.42
N ASP A 374 -11.69 -1.20 1.83
CA ASP A 374 -11.46 0.17 1.41
C ASP A 374 -10.17 0.76 2.03
N PRO A 375 -9.77 2.01 1.69
CA PRO A 375 -8.52 2.57 2.22
C PRO A 375 -8.52 2.79 3.75
N MET A 376 -9.68 2.83 4.41
CA MET A 376 -9.82 2.81 5.87
C MET A 376 -9.75 1.40 6.47
N GLY A 377 -9.58 0.36 5.64
CA GLY A 377 -9.55 -1.04 6.06
C GLY A 377 -10.92 -1.65 6.32
N GLN A 378 -12.01 -0.98 5.93
CA GLN A 378 -13.38 -1.47 6.12
C GLN A 378 -13.73 -2.47 5.01
N VAL A 379 -14.33 -3.61 5.37
CA VAL A 379 -14.72 -4.64 4.39
C VAL A 379 -15.83 -4.11 3.50
N ILE A 380 -15.65 -4.21 2.19
CA ILE A 380 -16.64 -3.84 1.17
C ILE A 380 -17.68 -4.96 1.09
N THR A 381 -18.96 -4.60 1.15
CA THR A 381 -20.09 -5.55 1.14
C THR A 381 -20.24 -6.25 -0.21
N ASP A 382 -20.65 -7.52 -0.20
CA ASP A 382 -20.99 -8.27 -1.43
C ASP A 382 -22.07 -7.52 -2.24
N GLY A 383 -21.86 -7.40 -3.55
CA GLY A 383 -22.86 -6.90 -4.49
C GLY A 383 -23.12 -5.39 -4.50
N VAL A 384 -22.25 -4.58 -3.89
CA VAL A 384 -22.28 -3.10 -3.97
C VAL A 384 -21.31 -2.57 -5.05
N ASP A 385 -21.44 -1.30 -5.46
CA ASP A 385 -20.42 -0.68 -6.32
C ASP A 385 -19.11 -0.45 -5.54
N ILE A 386 -17.97 -0.73 -6.18
CA ILE A 386 -16.64 -0.62 -5.56
C ILE A 386 -16.17 0.86 -5.41
N LYS A 387 -16.92 1.82 -5.99
CA LYS A 387 -16.64 3.26 -6.02
C LYS A 387 -15.31 3.63 -6.70
N GLY A 388 -14.85 2.80 -7.63
CA GLY A 388 -13.70 3.05 -8.51
C GLY A 388 -14.09 3.14 -9.99
N SER A 389 -13.11 3.43 -10.83
CA SER A 389 -13.19 3.53 -12.29
C SER A 389 -11.82 3.20 -12.91
N TYR A 390 -11.68 3.24 -14.23
CA TYR A 390 -10.43 2.97 -14.97
C TYR A 390 -9.65 1.73 -14.47
N PRO A 391 -10.28 0.54 -14.46
CA PRO A 391 -9.67 -0.67 -13.94
C PRO A 391 -8.42 -1.11 -14.69
N TRP A 392 -7.43 -1.57 -13.93
CA TRP A 392 -6.30 -2.39 -14.40
C TRP A 392 -6.13 -3.65 -13.55
N MET A 393 -5.53 -4.71 -14.09
CA MET A 393 -5.17 -5.94 -13.38
C MET A 393 -3.89 -6.51 -14.00
N ASP A 394 -2.99 -7.04 -13.17
CA ASP A 394 -1.76 -7.68 -13.62
C ASP A 394 -2.04 -9.00 -14.35
N LYS A 395 -1.06 -9.49 -15.11
CA LYS A 395 -1.23 -10.69 -15.93
C LYS A 395 -1.42 -11.97 -15.11
N GLU A 396 -0.95 -12.06 -13.87
CA GLU A 396 -1.17 -13.23 -13.01
C GLU A 396 -2.44 -13.12 -12.15
N ALA A 397 -3.24 -12.05 -12.32
CA ALA A 397 -4.47 -11.79 -11.58
C ALA A 397 -4.29 -11.85 -10.06
N LYS A 398 -3.21 -11.22 -9.58
CA LYS A 398 -2.85 -11.05 -8.17
C LYS A 398 -3.32 -9.69 -7.65
N ASN A 399 -3.07 -8.62 -8.39
CA ASN A 399 -3.33 -7.24 -8.00
C ASN A 399 -4.11 -6.51 -9.10
N LEU A 400 -4.91 -5.54 -8.68
CA LEU A 400 -5.68 -4.68 -9.55
C LEU A 400 -5.58 -3.22 -9.09
N SER A 401 -5.72 -2.30 -10.04
CA SER A 401 -5.70 -0.86 -9.82
C SER A 401 -6.98 -0.22 -10.34
N MET A 402 -7.35 0.93 -9.78
CA MET A 402 -8.49 1.74 -10.21
C MET A 402 -8.32 3.18 -9.73
N THR A 403 -8.97 4.13 -10.40
CA THR A 403 -9.09 5.53 -9.93
C THR A 403 -10.32 5.68 -9.04
N VAL A 404 -10.20 6.38 -7.92
CA VAL A 404 -11.30 6.52 -6.92
C VAL A 404 -11.60 7.95 -6.49
N SER A 405 -10.77 8.92 -6.87
CA SER A 405 -10.91 10.32 -6.45
C SER A 405 -11.72 11.13 -7.48
N THR A 406 -12.49 12.09 -6.97
CA THR A 406 -13.24 13.08 -7.75
C THR A 406 -12.92 14.51 -7.30
N ALA A 407 -11.75 14.71 -6.69
CA ALA A 407 -11.30 16.01 -6.21
C ALA A 407 -11.03 16.98 -7.37
N ARG A 408 -11.22 18.28 -7.10
CA ARG A 408 -11.25 19.35 -8.10
C ARG A 408 -10.51 20.58 -7.61
N LEU A 409 -9.83 21.29 -8.49
CA LEU A 409 -9.22 22.58 -8.17
C LEU A 409 -10.26 23.71 -8.19
N PHE A 410 -11.30 23.55 -9.00
CA PHE A 410 -12.42 24.48 -9.19
C PHE A 410 -13.72 23.90 -8.56
N PRO A 411 -14.52 24.72 -7.85
CA PRO A 411 -15.78 24.27 -7.28
C PRO A 411 -16.79 23.76 -8.33
N GLU A 412 -17.68 22.86 -7.92
CA GLU A 412 -18.64 22.17 -8.78
C GLU A 412 -19.61 23.12 -9.50
N TYR A 413 -20.10 24.16 -8.83
CA TYR A 413 -20.97 25.18 -9.39
C TYR A 413 -20.17 26.39 -9.90
N PHE A 414 -19.21 26.13 -10.79
CA PHE A 414 -18.42 27.19 -11.41
C PHE A 414 -19.28 28.05 -12.35
N HIS A 415 -19.63 29.26 -11.91
CA HIS A 415 -20.19 30.28 -12.79
C HIS A 415 -19.08 30.99 -13.55
N THR A 416 -19.23 31.09 -14.87
CA THR A 416 -18.26 31.73 -15.78
C THR A 416 -18.00 33.19 -15.37
N GLY A 417 -16.79 33.44 -14.85
CA GLY A 417 -16.35 34.77 -14.40
C GLY A 417 -16.03 34.87 -12.89
N SER A 418 -16.29 33.83 -12.10
CA SER A 418 -15.75 33.71 -10.73
C SER A 418 -14.33 33.13 -10.77
N GLU A 419 -13.41 33.65 -9.94
CA GLU A 419 -12.06 33.09 -9.76
C GLU A 419 -11.93 32.19 -8.52
N GLN A 420 -13.05 31.84 -7.89
CA GLN A 420 -13.05 30.96 -6.71
C GLN A 420 -12.48 29.58 -7.05
N THR A 421 -11.35 29.27 -6.41
CA THR A 421 -10.55 28.05 -6.59
C THR A 421 -10.08 27.58 -5.21
N ARG A 422 -9.78 26.28 -5.03
CA ARG A 422 -9.31 25.75 -3.74
C ARG A 422 -8.03 26.43 -3.25
N TYR A 423 -7.16 26.78 -4.18
CA TYR A 423 -5.93 27.55 -3.96
C TYR A 423 -5.88 28.69 -4.98
N PRO A 424 -5.30 29.86 -4.68
CA PRO A 424 -5.18 30.94 -5.65
C PRO A 424 -4.43 30.46 -6.91
N THR A 425 -5.03 30.64 -8.10
CA THR A 425 -4.44 30.17 -9.37
C THR A 425 -4.31 31.25 -10.43
N ARG A 426 -3.37 31.05 -11.34
CA ARG A 426 -3.25 31.76 -12.62
C ARG A 426 -3.04 30.77 -13.76
N SER A 427 -3.15 31.25 -15.00
CA SER A 427 -2.85 30.41 -16.17
C SER A 427 -1.35 30.10 -16.30
N ALA A 428 -1.04 28.91 -16.81
CA ALA A 428 0.30 28.53 -17.21
C ALA A 428 0.77 29.24 -18.49
N VAL A 429 -0.14 29.66 -19.37
CA VAL A 429 0.17 30.25 -20.68
C VAL A 429 -0.68 31.51 -20.99
N PRO A 430 -0.20 32.42 -21.85
CA PRO A 430 -1.00 33.54 -22.32
C PRO A 430 -2.33 33.07 -22.96
N GLY A 431 -3.45 33.69 -22.57
CA GLY A 431 -4.78 33.40 -23.12
C GLY A 431 -5.54 32.22 -22.47
N GLY A 432 -4.97 31.51 -21.49
CA GLY A 432 -5.67 30.43 -20.78
C GLY A 432 -6.74 30.95 -19.80
N SER A 433 -7.94 31.21 -20.32
CA SER A 433 -9.11 31.63 -19.53
C SER A 433 -9.46 30.64 -18.42
N THR A 434 -10.13 31.10 -17.36
CA THR A 434 -10.57 30.23 -16.25
C THR A 434 -11.53 29.13 -16.73
N GLY A 435 -12.31 29.38 -17.80
CA GLY A 435 -13.16 28.35 -18.42
C GLY A 435 -12.39 27.25 -19.16
N TYR A 436 -11.17 27.52 -19.63
CA TYR A 436 -10.28 26.50 -20.19
C TYR A 436 -9.56 25.69 -19.11
N ARG A 437 -9.39 26.26 -17.91
CA ARG A 437 -8.64 25.65 -16.80
C ARG A 437 -9.50 24.90 -15.80
N ALA A 438 -10.82 25.01 -15.89
CA ALA A 438 -11.77 24.28 -15.05
C ALA A 438 -11.61 22.76 -15.18
N ASP A 439 -11.84 22.01 -14.10
CA ASP A 439 -11.62 20.56 -14.08
C ASP A 439 -12.45 19.83 -15.16
N PHE A 440 -11.82 18.88 -15.84
CA PHE A 440 -12.36 18.28 -17.05
C PHE A 440 -13.38 17.17 -16.73
N GLN A 441 -14.67 17.42 -16.98
CA GLN A 441 -15.81 16.53 -16.67
C GLN A 441 -16.17 16.46 -15.16
N PRO A 442 -17.09 17.31 -14.66
CA PRO A 442 -17.62 17.13 -13.30
C PRO A 442 -18.30 15.75 -13.18
N LEU A 443 -18.27 15.14 -12.00
CA LEU A 443 -18.78 13.80 -11.63
C LEU A 443 -17.86 12.58 -11.91
N ALA A 444 -16.83 12.70 -12.74
CA ALA A 444 -16.00 11.55 -13.14
C ALA A 444 -14.93 11.14 -12.08
N ARG A 445 -14.62 9.83 -11.98
CA ARG A 445 -13.60 9.22 -11.10
C ARG A 445 -12.32 8.96 -11.90
N ASP A 446 -11.61 9.99 -12.33
CA ASP A 446 -10.59 9.83 -13.37
C ASP A 446 -9.15 9.97 -12.86
N ILE A 447 -8.98 10.10 -11.53
CA ILE A 447 -7.72 10.35 -10.83
C ILE A 447 -7.67 9.64 -9.46
N GLY A 448 -6.50 9.65 -8.80
CA GLY A 448 -6.32 9.03 -7.49
C GLY A 448 -6.30 7.51 -7.61
N TYR A 449 -5.22 6.97 -8.18
CA TYR A 449 -4.99 5.54 -8.33
C TYR A 449 -4.84 4.87 -6.96
N VAL A 450 -5.60 3.80 -6.75
CA VAL A 450 -5.39 2.83 -5.67
C VAL A 450 -4.91 1.51 -6.25
N ILE A 451 -4.15 0.75 -5.47
CA ILE A 451 -3.85 -0.67 -5.77
C ILE A 451 -4.40 -1.58 -4.67
N MET A 452 -4.91 -2.76 -5.05
CA MET A 452 -5.47 -3.76 -4.14
C MET A 452 -5.34 -5.19 -4.70
N GLY A 453 -5.53 -6.20 -3.85
CA GLY A 453 -5.54 -7.62 -4.24
C GLY A 453 -4.71 -8.49 -3.29
N ALA A 454 -4.13 -9.55 -3.83
CA ALA A 454 -3.26 -10.51 -3.16
C ALA A 454 -2.20 -9.85 -2.27
N TRP A 455 -1.37 -8.98 -2.84
CA TRP A 455 -0.19 -8.41 -2.17
C TRP A 455 -0.52 -7.28 -1.18
N THR A 456 -1.80 -6.94 -1.06
CA THR A 456 -2.31 -5.94 -0.10
C THR A 456 -3.33 -6.55 0.87
N HIS A 457 -3.46 -7.89 0.88
CA HIS A 457 -4.46 -8.61 1.67
C HIS A 457 -5.89 -8.07 1.43
N GLY A 458 -6.20 -7.76 0.17
CA GLY A 458 -7.49 -7.21 -0.28
C GLY A 458 -7.73 -5.72 0.00
N LYS A 459 -6.78 -4.99 0.62
CA LYS A 459 -6.96 -3.58 0.99
C LYS A 459 -6.56 -2.61 -0.13
N MET A 460 -7.42 -1.63 -0.40
CA MET A 460 -7.10 -0.49 -1.27
C MET A 460 -6.04 0.41 -0.64
N ILE A 461 -4.94 0.63 -1.36
CA ILE A 461 -3.86 1.54 -1.00
C ILE A 461 -3.87 2.70 -1.98
N HIS A 462 -4.23 3.91 -1.54
CA HIS A 462 -4.02 5.14 -2.31
C HIS A 462 -2.52 5.32 -2.49
N MET A 463 -2.07 5.32 -3.74
CA MET A 463 -0.65 5.37 -4.10
C MET A 463 -0.13 6.79 -3.90
N ASP A 464 1.14 6.93 -3.51
CA ASP A 464 1.84 8.21 -3.48
C ASP A 464 2.84 8.30 -4.65
N GLY A 465 3.48 9.44 -4.84
CA GLY A 465 4.45 9.68 -5.91
C GLY A 465 3.83 10.21 -7.19
N LEU A 466 4.53 10.04 -8.31
CA LEU A 466 4.24 10.76 -9.56
C LEU A 466 3.10 10.15 -10.39
N LEU A 467 2.59 8.99 -9.98
CA LEU A 467 1.34 8.42 -10.50
C LEU A 467 0.10 9.16 -9.98
N ASN A 468 0.19 9.80 -8.80
CA ASN A 468 -0.85 10.65 -8.22
C ASN A 468 -0.30 12.09 -8.01
N ASP A 469 0.36 12.61 -9.04
CA ASP A 469 1.09 13.90 -9.05
C ASP A 469 0.26 15.09 -8.53
N THR A 470 -1.06 15.09 -8.75
CA THR A 470 -2.00 16.04 -8.14
C THR A 470 -3.36 15.41 -7.77
N ASP A 471 -4.02 15.98 -6.77
CA ASP A 471 -5.41 15.70 -6.38
C ASP A 471 -6.45 16.21 -7.42
N PHE A 472 -6.04 16.81 -8.54
CA PHE A 472 -6.92 17.57 -9.44
C PHE A 472 -6.92 17.09 -10.89
N MET A 473 -8.03 17.32 -11.57
CA MET A 473 -8.32 16.73 -12.88
C MET A 473 -8.22 17.79 -13.98
N LEU A 474 -6.99 18.02 -14.45
CA LEU A 474 -6.64 19.12 -15.34
C LEU A 474 -6.24 18.61 -16.73
N GLY A 475 -6.65 19.35 -17.76
CA GLY A 475 -6.48 18.94 -19.15
C GLY A 475 -5.03 18.81 -19.62
N ILE A 476 -4.77 17.92 -20.59
CA ILE A 476 -3.46 17.65 -21.23
C ILE A 476 -2.80 18.84 -21.94
N ASN A 477 -3.58 19.78 -22.44
CA ASN A 477 -3.05 20.91 -23.20
C ASN A 477 -2.67 22.05 -22.25
N ASP A 478 -1.49 22.64 -22.41
CA ASP A 478 -0.95 23.76 -21.61
C ASP A 478 -1.95 24.87 -21.23
N LYS A 479 -2.89 25.22 -22.13
CA LYS A 479 -3.98 26.20 -21.89
C LYS A 479 -5.00 25.79 -20.82
N HIS A 480 -5.06 24.51 -20.46
CA HIS A 480 -5.88 23.93 -19.39
C HIS A 480 -5.10 23.82 -18.05
N HIS A 481 -3.78 24.05 -18.06
CA HIS A 481 -2.94 23.92 -16.86
C HIS A 481 -3.12 25.15 -15.97
N SER A 482 -3.06 24.94 -14.66
CA SER A 482 -3.09 26.00 -13.66
C SER A 482 -1.78 26.06 -12.89
N ILE A 483 -1.29 27.27 -12.64
CA ILE A 483 -0.23 27.53 -11.68
C ILE A 483 -0.91 27.98 -10.40
N ALA A 484 -0.73 27.24 -9.30
CA ALA A 484 -1.32 27.55 -8.01
C ALA A 484 -0.28 28.01 -6.99
N LYS A 485 -0.65 29.00 -6.18
CA LYS A 485 0.15 29.52 -5.07
C LYS A 485 -0.03 28.60 -3.84
N LEU A 486 0.88 27.65 -3.68
CA LEU A 486 0.82 26.62 -2.62
C LEU A 486 1.74 26.90 -1.42
N TYR A 487 2.78 27.70 -1.59
CA TYR A 487 3.81 27.97 -0.57
C TYR A 487 4.07 29.46 -0.37
N GLN A 488 4.75 29.83 0.71
CA GLN A 488 5.35 31.16 0.88
C GLN A 488 6.41 31.40 -0.21
N ALA A 489 6.58 32.66 -0.64
CA ALA A 489 7.68 33.01 -1.54
C ALA A 489 8.91 33.36 -0.70
N ASP A 490 10.10 32.93 -1.10
CA ASP A 490 11.36 33.19 -0.38
C ASP A 490 12.29 34.17 -1.11
N GLY A 491 11.82 34.75 -2.21
CA GLY A 491 12.54 35.74 -3.02
C GLY A 491 13.36 35.15 -4.16
N ALA A 492 13.68 33.85 -4.11
CA ALA A 492 14.20 33.09 -5.25
C ALA A 492 13.06 32.37 -6.00
N ASP A 493 12.14 31.76 -5.25
CA ASP A 493 10.96 31.08 -5.78
C ASP A 493 9.67 31.81 -5.37
N ALA A 494 8.71 31.84 -6.29
CA ALA A 494 7.40 32.46 -6.10
C ALA A 494 6.44 31.63 -5.23
N GLY A 495 6.81 30.43 -4.77
CA GLY A 495 5.95 29.50 -4.03
C GLY A 495 4.77 28.97 -4.85
N GLU A 496 4.96 28.88 -6.17
CA GLU A 496 3.93 28.56 -7.16
C GLU A 496 4.24 27.22 -7.85
N VAL A 497 3.23 26.34 -7.95
CA VAL A 497 3.35 25.01 -8.55
C VAL A 497 2.46 24.90 -9.78
N ARG A 498 3.00 24.43 -10.90
CA ARG A 498 2.23 24.10 -12.10
C ARG A 498 1.60 22.72 -11.96
N MET A 499 0.31 22.63 -12.28
CA MET A 499 -0.47 21.39 -12.34
C MET A 499 -1.23 21.33 -13.67
N GLY A 500 -1.35 20.15 -14.25
CA GLY A 500 -1.95 19.93 -15.57
C GLY A 500 -1.75 18.49 -16.03
N ALA A 501 -2.29 18.15 -17.20
CA ALA A 501 -2.06 16.87 -17.84
C ALA A 501 -2.30 15.60 -17.00
N THR A 502 -3.29 15.63 -16.10
CA THR A 502 -3.82 14.42 -15.45
C THR A 502 -5.00 13.82 -16.20
N ARG A 503 -5.64 14.60 -17.10
CA ARG A 503 -6.80 14.17 -17.89
C ARG A 503 -6.75 14.66 -19.34
N GLY A 504 -7.16 13.81 -20.28
CA GLY A 504 -7.27 14.18 -21.69
C GLY A 504 -7.67 12.99 -22.55
N THR A 505 -8.38 13.28 -23.65
CA THR A 505 -8.84 12.30 -24.66
C THR A 505 -8.66 12.84 -26.09
N ASP A 506 -7.72 13.77 -26.28
CA ASP A 506 -7.60 14.59 -27.49
C ASP A 506 -6.38 14.19 -28.33
N TYR A 507 -6.43 14.51 -29.63
CA TYR A 507 -5.36 14.28 -30.62
C TYR A 507 -4.11 15.18 -30.43
N THR A 508 -3.75 15.51 -29.19
CA THR A 508 -2.52 16.24 -28.87
C THR A 508 -1.34 15.33 -29.22
N LYS A 509 -0.70 15.59 -30.36
CA LYS A 509 0.55 14.92 -30.71
C LYS A 509 1.63 15.37 -29.74
N LEU A 510 2.41 14.42 -29.22
CA LEU A 510 3.57 14.76 -28.41
C LEU A 510 4.81 14.90 -29.29
N THR A 511 5.70 15.81 -28.92
CA THR A 511 7.02 15.95 -29.55
C THR A 511 7.93 14.85 -29.03
N ARG A 512 8.62 14.15 -29.94
CA ARG A 512 9.71 13.23 -29.61
C ARG A 512 10.92 14.02 -29.08
N PRO A 513 11.85 13.37 -28.35
CA PRO A 513 13.17 13.94 -28.02
C PRO A 513 13.98 14.41 -29.24
N ASN A 514 13.71 13.88 -30.43
CA ASN A 514 14.34 14.29 -31.69
C ASN A 514 13.63 15.47 -32.42
N GLY A 515 12.51 15.98 -31.89
CA GLY A 515 11.72 17.08 -32.45
C GLY A 515 10.54 16.69 -33.36
N ASP A 516 10.33 15.42 -33.70
CA ASP A 516 9.19 14.98 -34.52
C ASP A 516 7.89 14.91 -33.70
N GLU A 517 6.75 15.35 -34.23
CA GLU A 517 5.44 15.05 -33.62
C GLU A 517 5.05 13.57 -33.83
N ALA A 518 4.66 12.86 -32.76
CA ALA A 518 4.26 11.45 -32.83
C ALA A 518 3.10 11.07 -31.89
N ASN A 519 2.30 10.09 -32.33
CA ASN A 519 1.21 9.51 -31.54
C ASN A 519 1.70 8.27 -30.78
N PHE A 520 2.41 8.49 -29.67
CA PHE A 520 2.79 7.46 -28.69
C PHE A 520 1.97 7.54 -27.39
N LEU A 521 1.00 8.47 -27.31
CA LEU A 521 0.05 8.53 -26.22
C LEU A 521 -0.87 7.29 -26.23
N ALA A 522 -1.12 6.74 -25.04
CA ALA A 522 -2.40 6.12 -24.79
C ALA A 522 -3.48 7.18 -25.03
N ASN A 523 -4.47 6.92 -25.91
CA ASN A 523 -5.40 7.95 -26.40
C ASN A 523 -6.20 8.65 -25.27
N ASN A 524 -6.22 8.03 -24.07
CA ASN A 524 -6.62 8.62 -22.82
C ASN A 524 -5.46 8.54 -21.81
N ILE A 525 -5.05 9.67 -21.23
CA ILE A 525 -3.89 9.71 -20.31
C ILE A 525 -4.17 9.26 -18.87
N SER A 526 -5.43 8.92 -18.56
CA SER A 526 -5.83 8.30 -17.29
C SER A 526 -5.69 6.76 -17.32
N MET A 527 -5.23 6.17 -18.43
CA MET A 527 -4.89 4.73 -18.48
C MET A 527 -3.78 4.39 -17.47
N PHE A 528 -3.87 3.20 -16.90
CA PHE A 528 -2.87 2.59 -16.02
C PHE A 528 -2.44 1.25 -16.64
N ASP A 529 -1.13 0.98 -16.68
CA ASP A 529 -0.58 -0.34 -16.98
C ASP A 529 0.82 -0.53 -16.38
N SER A 530 1.37 -1.74 -16.44
CA SER A 530 2.70 -2.07 -15.94
C SER A 530 3.36 -3.13 -16.82
N VAL A 531 4.68 -2.98 -17.02
CA VAL A 531 5.53 -4.06 -17.57
C VAL A 531 5.89 -5.11 -16.51
N GLU A 532 5.35 -4.96 -15.30
CA GLU A 532 5.64 -5.75 -14.11
C GLU A 532 7.17 -5.82 -13.90
N ASN A 533 7.72 -7.04 -13.86
CA ASN A 533 9.16 -7.30 -13.80
C ASN A 533 9.71 -7.99 -15.05
N ARG A 534 8.99 -7.89 -16.19
CA ARG A 534 9.30 -8.63 -17.43
C ARG A 534 10.61 -8.21 -18.08
N PHE A 535 11.18 -7.06 -17.71
CA PHE A 535 12.47 -6.59 -18.19
C PHE A 535 13.60 -6.59 -17.14
N ASN A 536 13.37 -7.08 -15.92
CA ASN A 536 14.32 -6.99 -14.79
C ASN A 536 15.60 -7.83 -14.95
N PHE A 537 15.79 -8.52 -16.07
CA PHE A 537 17.08 -9.10 -16.42
C PHE A 537 18.04 -8.10 -17.08
N TRP A 538 17.52 -7.02 -17.66
CA TRP A 538 18.31 -5.89 -18.17
C TRP A 538 18.79 -5.01 -17.04
N GLU A 539 20.09 -4.71 -16.98
CA GLU A 539 20.65 -3.92 -15.87
C GLU A 539 20.02 -2.54 -15.72
N HIS A 540 19.67 -1.90 -16.84
CA HIS A 540 19.07 -0.56 -16.88
C HIS A 540 17.55 -0.53 -16.67
N LEU A 541 16.87 -1.69 -16.68
CA LEU A 541 15.43 -1.81 -16.42
C LEU A 541 15.14 -2.61 -15.13
N LYS A 542 16.16 -3.04 -14.40
CA LYS A 542 16.02 -3.40 -12.99
C LYS A 542 15.63 -2.14 -12.21
N PRO A 543 14.69 -2.24 -11.25
CA PRO A 543 14.36 -1.14 -10.35
C PRO A 543 15.60 -0.47 -9.74
N ALA A 544 15.54 0.85 -9.68
CA ALA A 544 16.54 1.70 -9.05
C ALA A 544 16.40 1.70 -7.53
N THR A 545 15.16 1.80 -7.04
CA THR A 545 14.85 1.88 -5.60
C THR A 545 15.41 0.69 -4.81
N ALA A 546 15.78 0.93 -3.55
CA ALA A 546 16.35 -0.09 -2.65
C ALA A 546 15.28 -1.02 -2.03
N LYS A 547 14.13 -1.18 -2.68
CA LYS A 547 13.02 -2.06 -2.26
C LYS A 547 13.06 -3.35 -3.08
N ASP A 548 12.53 -4.44 -2.52
CA ASP A 548 12.73 -5.80 -3.04
C ASP A 548 11.60 -6.29 -3.95
N VAL A 549 10.36 -5.88 -3.69
CA VAL A 549 9.19 -6.22 -4.51
C VAL A 549 8.67 -4.94 -5.16
N VAL A 550 9.26 -4.59 -6.30
CA VAL A 550 8.97 -3.35 -7.02
C VAL A 550 8.40 -3.70 -8.40
N TRP A 551 7.49 -2.87 -8.92
CA TRP A 551 7.06 -2.87 -10.32
C TRP A 551 7.25 -1.48 -10.93
N THR A 552 7.63 -1.44 -12.21
CA THR A 552 7.59 -0.20 -13.01
C THR A 552 6.17 0.00 -13.54
N ILE A 553 5.53 1.08 -13.13
CA ILE A 553 4.11 1.34 -13.39
C ILE A 553 3.96 2.65 -14.16
N GLY A 554 3.08 2.68 -15.17
CA GLY A 554 2.77 3.88 -15.96
C GLY A 554 1.31 4.31 -15.82
N SER A 555 1.10 5.61 -15.61
CA SER A 555 -0.11 6.30 -16.08
C SER A 555 0.09 6.69 -17.56
N GLY A 556 -0.83 7.42 -18.18
CA GLY A 556 -0.60 7.96 -19.54
C GLY A 556 0.20 9.27 -19.59
N HIS A 557 0.70 9.74 -18.43
CA HIS A 557 1.43 11.01 -18.29
C HIS A 557 2.71 10.89 -17.42
N SER A 558 2.84 9.83 -16.62
CA SER A 558 3.99 9.57 -15.73
C SER A 558 4.33 8.08 -15.69
N THR A 559 5.57 7.75 -15.33
CA THR A 559 6.01 6.37 -15.03
C THR A 559 6.88 6.42 -13.77
N ASP A 560 6.68 5.47 -12.86
CA ASP A 560 7.29 5.47 -11.54
C ASP A 560 7.53 4.03 -11.03
N GLU A 561 8.35 3.89 -9.97
CA GLU A 561 8.64 2.61 -9.33
C GLU A 561 7.78 2.43 -8.06
N PHE A 562 6.85 1.47 -8.08
CA PHE A 562 5.99 1.19 -6.93
C PHE A 562 6.47 -0.04 -6.15
N ALA A 563 6.83 0.17 -4.88
CA ALA A 563 7.27 -0.87 -3.96
C ALA A 563 6.11 -1.46 -3.15
N PHE A 564 6.06 -2.80 -3.08
CA PHE A 564 5.07 -3.58 -2.35
C PHE A 564 5.55 -4.05 -0.97
N ASP A 565 6.84 -3.93 -0.65
CA ASP A 565 7.48 -4.41 0.58
C ASP A 565 6.67 -4.07 1.85
N ASP A 566 6.32 -2.80 2.02
CA ASP A 566 5.61 -2.29 3.20
C ASP A 566 4.12 -2.76 3.23
N TYR A 567 3.57 -3.20 2.10
CA TYR A 567 2.19 -3.69 1.93
C TYR A 567 2.07 -5.22 1.96
N LEU A 568 3.15 -5.94 1.67
CA LEU A 568 3.26 -7.39 1.86
C LEU A 568 3.51 -7.76 3.32
N ASN A 569 4.12 -6.85 4.10
CA ASN A 569 4.56 -7.12 5.46
C ASN A 569 3.39 -7.40 6.43
N PRO A 570 3.22 -8.64 6.93
CA PRO A 570 2.15 -9.02 7.87
C PRO A 570 2.31 -8.36 9.26
N ASN A 571 3.47 -7.76 9.54
CA ASN A 571 3.80 -7.01 10.76
C ASN A 571 3.86 -5.49 10.54
N GLY A 572 3.42 -4.99 9.37
CA GLY A 572 3.17 -3.57 9.17
C GLY A 572 2.01 -3.10 10.05
N PHE A 573 2.29 -2.20 11.00
CA PHE A 573 1.29 -1.69 11.95
C PHE A 573 0.78 -0.30 11.53
N ILE A 574 1.71 0.58 11.17
CA ILE A 574 1.43 1.87 10.52
C ILE A 574 2.36 2.01 9.32
N VAL A 575 1.82 2.36 8.14
CA VAL A 575 2.57 2.68 6.93
C VAL A 575 1.93 3.92 6.31
N SER A 576 2.47 5.10 6.57
CA SER A 576 1.83 6.37 6.23
C SER A 576 2.77 7.30 5.47
N ASN A 577 2.73 7.21 4.14
CA ASN A 577 3.43 8.08 3.18
C ASN A 577 2.73 9.45 3.04
N MET A 578 2.14 9.96 4.13
CA MET A 578 1.46 11.25 4.22
C MET A 578 0.51 11.61 3.06
N VAL A 579 -0.19 10.62 2.49
CA VAL A 579 -1.29 10.84 1.54
C VAL A 579 -2.64 10.96 2.26
N ALA A 580 -3.54 11.75 1.68
CA ALA A 580 -4.88 11.94 2.21
C ALA A 580 -5.71 10.64 2.16
N ALA A 581 -6.41 10.37 3.25
CA ALA A 581 -7.30 9.24 3.42
C ALA A 581 -8.55 9.34 2.53
N LEU A 582 -9.01 8.19 2.05
CA LEU A 582 -10.24 8.00 1.29
C LEU A 582 -11.16 7.01 2.03
N ASN A 583 -12.47 7.27 2.07
CA ASN A 583 -13.45 6.38 2.70
C ASN A 583 -14.57 6.03 1.72
N SER A 584 -14.80 4.73 1.50
CA SER A 584 -15.92 4.25 0.67
C SER A 584 -17.25 4.29 1.44
N TYR A 585 -17.22 4.20 2.77
CA TYR A 585 -18.41 4.16 3.63
C TYR A 585 -19.01 5.56 3.81
N ASN A 586 -19.79 5.94 2.79
CA ASN A 586 -20.51 7.19 2.67
C ASN A 586 -21.77 6.98 1.81
N TYR A 587 -22.64 7.99 1.80
CA TYR A 587 -23.97 7.91 1.18
C TYR A 587 -23.99 8.17 -0.34
N HIS A 588 -22.85 8.55 -0.95
CA HIS A 588 -22.78 8.74 -2.39
C HIS A 588 -22.57 7.38 -3.09
N PRO A 589 -23.38 6.99 -4.08
CA PRO A 589 -23.32 5.65 -4.66
C PRO A 589 -21.98 5.33 -5.35
N PHE A 590 -21.30 6.33 -5.93
CA PHE A 590 -20.12 6.13 -6.79
C PHE A 590 -18.90 7.01 -6.46
N GLN A 591 -18.76 7.53 -5.24
CA GLN A 591 -17.63 8.40 -4.88
C GLN A 591 -17.13 8.08 -3.48
N MET A 592 -15.81 8.12 -3.28
CA MET A 592 -15.19 8.06 -1.96
C MET A 592 -15.02 9.47 -1.37
N THR A 593 -15.08 9.59 -0.04
CA THR A 593 -14.82 10.86 0.64
C THR A 593 -13.32 11.02 0.86
N LEU A 594 -12.72 12.05 0.24
CA LEU A 594 -11.31 12.42 0.43
C LEU A 594 -11.16 13.37 1.63
N TYR A 595 -10.32 13.02 2.59
CA TYR A 595 -10.11 13.80 3.83
C TYR A 595 -8.86 14.70 3.75
N ASN A 596 -8.86 15.60 2.77
CA ASN A 596 -7.82 16.65 2.63
C ASN A 596 -8.24 18.00 3.28
N GLY A 597 -9.32 18.01 4.06
CA GLY A 597 -9.82 19.19 4.77
C GLY A 597 -10.77 20.09 3.97
N TRP A 598 -10.91 19.93 2.65
CA TRP A 598 -11.81 20.76 1.85
C TRP A 598 -13.30 20.54 2.19
N ASN A 599 -14.07 21.62 2.31
CA ASN A 599 -15.52 21.60 2.45
C ASN A 599 -16.20 22.16 1.18
N HIS A 600 -17.09 21.38 0.59
CA HIS A 600 -17.84 21.74 -0.62
C HIS A 600 -18.99 22.72 -0.37
N GLU A 601 -19.52 22.80 0.86
CA GLU A 601 -20.62 23.72 1.23
C GLU A 601 -20.09 25.13 1.52
N ASP A 602 -19.03 25.24 2.32
CA ASP A 602 -18.43 26.52 2.74
C ASP A 602 -17.40 27.09 1.75
N LEU A 603 -16.97 26.30 0.75
CA LEU A 603 -15.89 26.62 -0.20
C LEU A 603 -14.56 27.01 0.48
N GLY A 604 -14.21 26.31 1.55
CA GLY A 604 -12.96 26.49 2.30
C GLY A 604 -12.57 25.20 3.02
N PHE A 605 -11.37 25.13 3.60
CA PHE A 605 -10.94 23.93 4.30
C PHE A 605 -11.37 23.98 5.77
N THR A 606 -12.64 23.64 6.00
CA THR A 606 -13.27 23.49 7.33
C THR A 606 -13.60 22.03 7.67
N SER A 607 -13.39 21.09 6.74
CA SER A 607 -13.60 19.65 6.96
C SER A 607 -12.43 19.01 7.71
N GLN A 608 -12.63 17.77 8.14
CA GLN A 608 -11.57 16.97 8.76
C GLN A 608 -10.45 16.62 7.76
N VAL A 609 -9.22 16.59 8.28
CA VAL A 609 -8.04 16.10 7.59
C VAL A 609 -7.64 14.74 8.18
N ARG A 610 -7.33 13.76 7.34
CA ARG A 610 -6.90 12.41 7.76
C ARG A 610 -5.82 11.86 6.82
N VAL A 611 -4.80 11.23 7.39
CA VAL A 611 -3.71 10.53 6.68
C VAL A 611 -4.08 9.05 6.54
N GLN A 612 -3.84 8.46 5.36
CA GLN A 612 -3.99 7.02 5.16
C GLN A 612 -3.00 6.23 6.02
N ASN A 613 -3.49 5.22 6.77
CA ASN A 613 -2.62 4.11 7.17
C ASN A 613 -2.69 3.04 6.07
N GLY A 614 -1.64 2.92 5.27
CA GLY A 614 -1.49 1.94 4.20
C GLY A 614 -1.16 0.52 4.68
N ALA A 615 -0.94 0.29 5.98
CA ALA A 615 -0.69 -1.04 6.51
C ALA A 615 -1.83 -2.01 6.13
N THR A 616 -1.47 -3.23 5.76
CA THR A 616 -2.39 -4.23 5.18
C THR A 616 -2.69 -5.39 6.11
N ALA A 617 -2.02 -5.48 7.27
CA ALA A 617 -2.15 -6.59 8.20
C ALA A 617 -3.62 -6.98 8.46
N THR A 618 -3.86 -8.28 8.58
CA THR A 618 -5.17 -8.83 8.90
C THR A 618 -5.41 -8.77 10.41
N LYS A 619 -6.69 -8.75 10.82
CA LYS A 619 -7.08 -8.68 12.24
C LYS A 619 -6.62 -9.88 13.08
N ASP A 620 -6.26 -10.99 12.43
CA ASP A 620 -5.69 -12.18 13.08
C ASP A 620 -4.24 -11.97 13.54
N ASN A 621 -3.55 -10.99 12.96
CA ASN A 621 -2.18 -10.59 13.32
C ASN A 621 -2.19 -9.29 14.12
N TRP A 622 -2.79 -8.23 13.59
CA TRP A 622 -2.77 -6.89 14.19
C TRP A 622 -4.07 -6.11 13.96
N ASN A 623 -4.59 -5.48 15.01
CA ASN A 623 -5.67 -4.50 14.94
C ASN A 623 -5.06 -3.13 14.65
N ILE A 624 -4.68 -2.92 13.39
CA ILE A 624 -4.05 -1.69 12.90
C ILE A 624 -4.99 -0.48 12.95
N PRO A 625 -4.49 0.75 13.18
CA PRO A 625 -5.29 1.97 13.07
C PRO A 625 -5.82 2.17 11.64
N SER A 626 -7.06 2.64 11.48
CA SER A 626 -7.64 2.87 10.14
C SER A 626 -7.04 4.06 9.40
N HIS A 627 -6.64 5.11 10.14
CA HIS A 627 -6.06 6.35 9.62
C HIS A 627 -5.36 7.11 10.75
N GLY A 628 -4.55 8.10 10.38
CA GLY A 628 -4.10 9.16 11.29
C GLY A 628 -5.06 10.35 11.22
N GLN A 629 -5.61 10.80 12.34
CA GLN A 629 -6.39 12.04 12.41
C GLN A 629 -5.43 13.23 12.48
N VAL A 630 -5.66 14.27 11.68
CA VAL A 630 -4.82 15.47 11.66
C VAL A 630 -5.52 16.63 12.37
N VAL A 631 -4.76 17.36 13.18
CA VAL A 631 -5.14 18.64 13.79
C VAL A 631 -4.17 19.72 13.30
N ASN A 632 -4.69 20.87 12.87
CA ASN A 632 -3.96 22.07 12.41
C ASN A 632 -2.85 21.92 11.33
N GLY A 633 -2.58 20.71 10.84
CA GLY A 633 -1.64 20.45 9.73
C GLY A 633 -2.30 20.53 8.34
N ARG A 634 -1.49 20.63 7.29
CA ARG A 634 -1.93 20.63 5.88
C ARG A 634 -1.39 19.40 5.15
N MET A 635 -2.29 18.67 4.49
CA MET A 635 -1.92 17.66 3.48
C MET A 635 -1.57 18.37 2.17
N GLU A 636 -0.51 17.92 1.49
CA GLU A 636 -0.18 18.49 0.19
C GLU A 636 -1.08 17.90 -0.91
N PRO A 637 -1.71 18.73 -1.77
CA PRO A 637 -2.51 18.26 -2.90
C PRO A 637 -1.65 17.80 -4.09
N VAL A 638 -0.32 17.94 -4.04
CA VAL A 638 0.63 17.65 -5.13
C VAL A 638 1.83 16.87 -4.63
N ALA A 639 2.42 16.04 -5.49
CA ALA A 639 3.59 15.21 -5.21
C ALA A 639 4.89 16.04 -5.11
N ASN A 640 4.93 16.99 -4.16
CA ASN A 640 6.03 17.94 -4.00
C ASN A 640 6.47 18.14 -2.54
N GLY A 641 5.60 17.93 -1.55
CA GLY A 641 5.88 18.25 -0.15
C GLY A 641 6.65 17.18 0.63
N GLY A 642 6.78 15.96 0.10
CA GLY A 642 7.43 14.83 0.76
C GLY A 642 8.92 14.69 0.46
N VAL A 643 9.58 13.76 1.16
CA VAL A 643 10.90 13.26 0.74
C VAL A 643 10.75 12.46 -0.56
N HIS A 644 9.58 11.85 -0.76
CA HIS A 644 9.03 11.41 -2.03
C HIS A 644 7.53 11.78 -2.05
N GLY A 645 6.92 11.98 -3.22
CA GLY A 645 5.47 12.21 -3.27
C GLY A 645 4.95 13.43 -2.47
N LYS A 646 3.78 13.29 -1.84
CA LYS A 646 2.97 14.43 -1.36
C LYS A 646 3.48 15.06 -0.05
N GLY A 647 3.75 14.28 0.99
CA GLY A 647 4.15 14.81 2.31
C GLY A 647 3.09 15.64 3.04
N MET A 648 3.42 16.07 4.26
CA MET A 648 2.51 16.85 5.12
C MET A 648 3.24 17.98 5.87
N TRP A 649 2.59 19.16 5.96
CA TRP A 649 3.12 20.33 6.67
C TRP A 649 2.55 20.50 8.08
N LEU A 650 3.44 20.80 9.02
CA LEU A 650 3.16 21.14 10.40
C LEU A 650 3.53 22.62 10.63
N ASN A 651 2.53 23.44 10.96
CA ASN A 651 2.70 24.89 11.07
C ASN A 651 3.37 25.38 12.38
N GLY A 652 3.63 24.49 13.35
CA GLY A 652 4.13 24.85 14.69
C GLY A 652 3.07 25.43 15.65
N ASN A 653 1.80 25.48 15.25
CA ASN A 653 0.68 26.00 16.04
C ASN A 653 -0.22 24.84 16.49
N HIS A 654 0.34 23.95 17.31
CA HIS A 654 -0.29 22.74 17.82
C HIS A 654 -0.84 21.86 16.66
N ALA A 655 -0.02 21.66 15.63
CA ALA A 655 -0.32 20.78 14.51
C ALA A 655 0.27 19.39 14.72
N PHE A 656 -0.56 18.35 14.69
CA PHE A 656 -0.16 16.97 15.01
C PHE A 656 -0.98 15.94 14.22
N VAL A 657 -0.47 14.71 14.17
CA VAL A 657 -1.17 13.52 13.65
C VAL A 657 -1.42 12.57 14.82
N SER A 658 -2.60 11.96 14.91
CA SER A 658 -2.97 11.02 15.98
C SER A 658 -3.53 9.72 15.43
N TYR A 659 -2.94 8.60 15.84
CA TYR A 659 -3.40 7.25 15.51
C TYR A 659 -4.04 6.61 16.75
N GLY A 660 -5.32 6.23 16.63
CA GLY A 660 -6.04 5.51 17.68
C GLY A 660 -5.61 4.04 17.74
N ILE A 661 -4.96 3.63 18.82
CA ILE A 661 -4.46 2.27 19.02
C ILE A 661 -5.49 1.45 19.79
N GLY A 662 -6.09 0.47 19.11
CA GLY A 662 -7.00 -0.50 19.71
C GLY A 662 -6.28 -1.64 20.45
N LEU A 663 -7.07 -2.46 21.16
CA LEU A 663 -6.59 -3.72 21.75
C LEU A 663 -6.08 -4.66 20.65
N GLN A 664 -4.94 -5.32 20.88
CA GLN A 664 -4.31 -6.21 19.90
C GLN A 664 -4.68 -7.69 20.14
N PRO A 665 -4.71 -8.52 19.08
CA PRO A 665 -5.05 -9.94 19.19
C PRO A 665 -3.93 -10.78 19.83
N GLN A 666 -2.74 -10.21 20.03
CA GLN A 666 -1.56 -10.88 20.59
C GLN A 666 -0.80 -9.98 21.56
N ASN A 667 0.09 -10.57 22.37
CA ASN A 667 0.90 -9.83 23.34
C ASN A 667 2.04 -9.07 22.64
N VAL A 668 1.95 -7.74 22.67
CA VAL A 668 2.88 -6.80 22.02
C VAL A 668 4.31 -6.85 22.55
N ASN A 669 4.52 -7.34 23.78
CA ASN A 669 5.84 -7.51 24.38
C ASN A 669 6.61 -8.72 23.84
N ASN A 670 5.97 -9.56 23.02
CA ASN A 670 6.62 -10.65 22.31
C ASN A 670 7.32 -10.19 21.03
N SER A 671 7.02 -8.98 20.54
CA SER A 671 7.62 -8.38 19.35
C SER A 671 8.75 -7.42 19.72
N ASP A 672 9.86 -7.48 18.96
CA ASP A 672 10.72 -6.31 18.76
C ASP A 672 9.96 -5.30 17.87
N TRP A 673 10.25 -4.00 17.96
CA TRP A 673 9.50 -2.95 17.22
C TRP A 673 10.44 -2.00 16.48
N TYR A 674 9.96 -1.44 15.38
CA TYR A 674 10.62 -0.35 14.65
C TYR A 674 9.66 0.82 14.46
N SER A 675 10.18 2.04 14.60
CA SER A 675 9.51 3.28 14.18
C SER A 675 10.47 4.12 13.33
N GLY A 676 10.01 4.60 12.17
CA GLY A 676 10.77 5.47 11.27
C GLY A 676 9.93 6.68 10.83
N ILE A 677 10.57 7.83 10.67
CA ILE A 677 9.94 9.06 10.16
C ILE A 677 10.96 9.95 9.45
N PHE A 678 10.56 10.58 8.35
CA PHE A 678 11.30 11.68 7.74
C PHE A 678 10.82 13.02 8.30
N VAL A 679 11.76 13.91 8.63
CA VAL A 679 11.47 15.27 9.09
C VAL A 679 12.35 16.30 8.38
N ASP A 680 11.78 17.46 8.04
CA ASP A 680 12.48 18.67 7.58
C ASP A 680 12.07 19.84 8.50
N PRO A 681 12.83 20.09 9.59
CA PRO A 681 12.49 21.08 10.61
C PRO A 681 12.78 22.53 10.17
N ARG A 682 11.75 23.39 10.21
CA ARG A 682 11.80 24.81 9.79
C ARG A 682 11.76 25.78 10.96
N PHE A 683 12.88 25.82 11.69
CA PHE A 683 13.18 26.71 12.81
C PHE A 683 14.70 26.77 13.07
N GLU A 684 15.14 27.72 13.89
CA GLU A 684 16.55 27.90 14.29
C GLU A 684 17.06 26.79 15.22
N ASP A 685 18.37 26.56 15.27
CA ASP A 685 19.03 25.64 16.23
C ASP A 685 19.07 26.25 17.67
N ASP A 686 17.90 26.47 18.25
CA ASP A 686 17.70 27.11 19.55
C ASP A 686 17.80 26.12 20.74
N ASN A 687 17.43 26.56 21.95
CA ASN A 687 17.37 25.70 23.15
C ASN A 687 15.96 25.14 23.43
N THR A 688 15.05 25.20 22.45
CA THR A 688 13.67 24.73 22.60
C THR A 688 13.59 23.25 22.25
N GLU A 689 12.93 22.49 23.12
CA GLU A 689 12.66 21.07 22.92
C GLU A 689 11.29 20.87 22.27
N ARG A 690 11.24 20.06 21.22
CA ARG A 690 10.06 19.89 20.36
C ARG A 690 9.66 18.43 20.23
N ALA A 691 8.36 18.14 20.18
CA ALA A 691 7.84 16.78 20.02
C ALA A 691 8.15 16.22 18.63
N ILE A 692 8.50 14.93 18.54
CA ILE A 692 8.55 14.18 17.28
C ILE A 692 7.52 13.05 17.34
N ILE A 693 7.62 12.17 18.33
CA ILE A 693 6.64 11.09 18.58
C ILE A 693 6.27 11.06 20.07
N ASN A 694 4.98 10.89 20.37
CA ASN A 694 4.40 10.63 21.68
C ASN A 694 3.70 9.26 21.63
N PHE A 695 4.09 8.34 22.52
CA PHE A 695 3.65 6.95 22.50
C PHE A 695 2.47 6.68 23.45
N PRO A 696 1.72 5.59 23.24
CA PRO A 696 0.64 5.12 24.13
C PRO A 696 0.96 5.05 25.63
N ASP A 697 2.22 4.84 26.01
CA ASP A 697 2.71 4.82 27.40
C ASP A 697 3.12 6.19 27.96
N HIS A 698 2.87 7.26 27.20
CA HIS A 698 3.32 8.63 27.45
C HIS A 698 4.85 8.82 27.44
N THR A 699 5.64 7.86 26.96
CA THR A 699 7.03 8.13 26.60
C THR A 699 7.08 8.97 25.32
N MET A 700 8.13 9.79 25.16
CA MET A 700 8.26 10.68 24.02
C MET A 700 9.66 10.64 23.40
N ILE A 701 9.69 10.84 22.10
CA ILE A 701 10.87 11.23 21.33
C ILE A 701 10.73 12.71 20.96
N THR A 702 11.79 13.45 21.24
CA THR A 702 11.82 14.91 21.13
C THR A 702 13.14 15.36 20.49
N LEU A 703 13.13 16.52 19.84
CA LEU A 703 14.29 17.16 19.22
C LEU A 703 14.60 18.46 19.97
N LEU A 704 15.82 18.60 20.49
CA LEU A 704 16.33 19.82 21.13
C LEU A 704 17.07 20.67 20.10
N GLY A 705 16.58 21.89 19.87
CA GLY A 705 17.05 22.71 18.74
C GLY A 705 16.92 21.90 17.45
N LYS A 706 18.01 21.81 16.69
CA LYS A 706 18.22 20.92 15.55
C LYS A 706 19.35 19.91 15.80
N ARG A 707 19.83 19.77 17.04
CA ARG A 707 21.14 19.18 17.37
C ARG A 707 21.14 17.96 18.30
N ALA A 708 20.03 17.62 18.96
CA ALA A 708 19.99 16.42 19.81
C ALA A 708 18.60 15.77 19.89
N ILE A 709 18.56 14.44 19.89
CA ILE A 709 17.36 13.62 20.11
C ILE A 709 17.28 13.24 21.59
N ARG A 710 16.12 13.46 22.21
CA ARG A 710 15.84 13.17 23.61
C ARG A 710 14.76 12.10 23.75
N TYR A 711 15.02 11.17 24.68
CA TYR A 711 14.12 10.11 25.09
C TYR A 711 13.53 10.50 26.44
N ARG A 712 12.21 10.65 26.53
CA ARG A 712 11.53 11.04 27.76
C ARG A 712 10.61 9.94 28.27
N HIS A 713 10.55 9.79 29.59
CA HIS A 713 9.63 8.90 30.28
C HIS A 713 8.86 9.69 31.36
N PRO A 714 7.53 9.51 31.51
CA PRO A 714 6.70 10.36 32.37
C PRO A 714 7.17 10.42 33.83
N SER A 715 7.58 9.28 34.40
CA SER A 715 8.09 9.22 35.78
C SER A 715 9.55 9.64 35.99
N TYR A 716 10.36 9.80 34.93
CA TYR A 716 11.83 9.97 35.05
C TYR A 716 12.40 11.17 34.29
N GLY A 717 11.60 11.88 33.47
CA GLY A 717 12.08 12.98 32.64
C GLY A 717 12.91 12.47 31.45
N VAL A 718 14.00 13.16 31.11
CA VAL A 718 14.93 12.73 30.06
C VAL A 718 15.75 11.53 30.57
N VAL A 719 15.58 10.37 29.94
CA VAL A 719 16.28 9.13 30.29
C VAL A 719 17.52 8.88 29.43
N ASN A 720 17.56 9.46 28.23
CA ASN A 720 18.74 9.51 27.37
C ASN A 720 18.69 10.73 26.44
N GLU A 721 19.87 11.22 26.04
CA GLU A 721 20.05 12.29 25.06
C GLU A 721 21.16 11.87 24.07
N ILE A 722 20.90 12.05 22.77
CA ILE A 722 21.80 11.71 21.68
C ILE A 722 22.08 12.99 20.89
N THR A 723 23.29 13.52 20.97
CA THR A 723 23.75 14.62 20.13
C THR A 723 23.92 14.13 18.69
N LEU A 724 23.42 14.90 17.72
CA LEU A 724 23.59 14.62 16.29
C LEU A 724 25.00 15.07 15.82
N PRO A 725 25.58 14.44 14.77
CA PRO A 725 26.96 14.73 14.34
C PRO A 725 27.12 16.16 13.80
N LYS A 726 26.05 16.69 13.20
CA LYS A 726 25.82 18.10 12.88
C LYS A 726 24.38 18.46 13.28
N PRO A 727 24.06 19.72 13.58
CA PRO A 727 22.68 20.17 13.54
C PRO A 727 22.07 19.91 12.15
N ILE A 728 20.81 19.49 12.10
CA ILE A 728 20.05 19.34 10.85
C ILE A 728 20.05 20.70 10.14
N ALA A 729 20.39 20.76 8.84
CA ALA A 729 20.43 22.04 8.14
C ALA A 729 19.03 22.65 7.96
N ASP A 730 18.94 23.83 7.36
CA ASP A 730 17.66 24.37 6.92
C ASP A 730 17.31 23.81 5.52
N LYS A 731 16.03 23.45 5.33
CA LYS A 731 15.54 22.75 4.14
C LYS A 731 16.29 21.42 3.84
N GLU A 732 16.60 20.63 4.86
CA GLU A 732 17.26 19.32 4.73
C GLU A 732 16.38 18.23 5.36
N TRP A 733 16.06 17.20 4.57
CA TRP A 733 15.41 15.99 5.08
C TRP A 733 16.39 15.17 5.93
N VAL A 734 15.90 14.62 7.04
CA VAL A 734 16.59 13.60 7.82
C VAL A 734 15.61 12.48 8.17
N HIS A 735 16.05 11.22 8.07
CA HIS A 735 15.28 10.08 8.54
C HIS A 735 15.74 9.67 9.95
N LEU A 736 14.78 9.63 10.87
CA LEU A 736 14.98 9.23 12.26
C LEU A 736 14.34 7.85 12.50
N GLY A 737 15.17 6.83 12.68
CA GLY A 737 14.73 5.45 12.95
C GLY A 737 15.02 5.00 14.37
N PHE A 738 14.11 4.22 14.94
CA PHE A 738 14.17 3.72 16.31
C PHE A 738 13.83 2.24 16.30
N GLN A 739 14.83 1.38 16.58
CA GLN A 739 14.63 -0.05 16.81
C GLN A 739 14.59 -0.33 18.31
N LEU A 740 13.53 -1.02 18.74
CA LEU A 740 13.22 -1.38 20.11
C LEU A 740 13.29 -2.90 20.23
N SER A 741 14.04 -3.37 21.22
CA SER A 741 14.15 -4.80 21.53
C SER A 741 14.24 -5.02 23.03
N ASN A 742 14.23 -6.29 23.45
CA ASN A 742 14.26 -6.65 24.88
C ASN A 742 13.11 -5.99 25.65
N GLN A 743 11.87 -6.19 25.18
CA GLN A 743 10.64 -5.63 25.79
C GLN A 743 10.72 -4.10 25.93
N GLY A 744 11.09 -3.40 24.84
CA GLY A 744 11.23 -1.94 24.80
C GLY A 744 12.41 -1.36 25.60
N LYS A 745 13.27 -2.19 26.23
CA LYS A 745 14.37 -1.69 27.07
C LYS A 745 15.65 -1.40 26.29
N LYS A 746 15.94 -2.12 25.21
CA LYS A 746 17.10 -1.86 24.36
C LYS A 746 16.67 -1.03 23.16
N VAL A 747 17.35 0.09 22.95
CA VAL A 747 17.07 1.05 21.87
C VAL A 747 18.30 1.17 20.98
N ARG A 748 18.12 0.99 19.67
CA ARG A 748 19.07 1.40 18.63
C ARG A 748 18.48 2.60 17.89
N PHE A 749 19.19 3.71 17.91
CA PHE A 749 18.90 4.87 17.08
C PHE A 749 19.59 4.73 15.72
N LEU A 750 18.83 4.97 14.66
CA LEU A 750 19.27 4.96 13.26
C LEU A 750 19.16 6.38 12.73
N LEU A 751 20.27 6.95 12.25
CA LEU A 751 20.30 8.25 11.58
C LEU A 751 20.47 7.99 10.08
N ASN A 752 19.52 8.45 9.27
CA ASN A 752 19.45 8.16 7.82
C ASN A 752 19.66 6.67 7.51
N GLY A 753 19.03 5.81 8.29
CA GLY A 753 19.05 4.35 8.11
C GLY A 753 20.29 3.64 8.66
N PHE A 754 21.35 4.36 9.02
CA PHE A 754 22.57 3.76 9.57
C PHE A 754 22.58 3.77 11.13
N PRO A 755 23.07 2.72 11.81
CA PRO A 755 23.18 2.70 13.27
C PRO A 755 24.03 3.85 13.83
N TYR A 756 23.44 4.72 14.65
CA TYR A 756 24.14 5.86 15.25
C TYR A 756 24.52 5.60 16.71
N GLN A 757 23.61 5.03 17.50
CA GLN A 757 23.88 4.69 18.90
C GLN A 757 22.98 3.54 19.40
N GLU A 758 23.53 2.68 20.25
CA GLU A 758 22.77 1.70 21.03
C GLU A 758 22.89 1.95 22.53
N TRP A 759 21.77 1.83 23.25
CA TRP A 759 21.72 1.88 24.70
C TRP A 759 20.62 0.95 25.26
N THR A 760 20.73 0.59 26.54
CA THR A 760 19.74 -0.22 27.24
C THR A 760 19.29 0.51 28.50
N SER A 761 17.99 0.74 28.62
CA SER A 761 17.34 1.24 29.82
C SER A 761 17.46 0.23 30.97
N PRO A 762 17.91 0.63 32.17
CA PRO A 762 18.26 -0.32 33.23
C PRO A 762 17.05 -1.04 33.85
N ASN A 763 15.84 -0.45 33.80
CA ASN A 763 14.64 -1.05 34.42
C ASN A 763 13.32 -0.81 33.68
N ILE A 764 13.21 0.22 32.85
CA ILE A 764 11.93 0.69 32.26
C ILE A 764 11.89 0.49 30.75
N PRO A 765 10.79 -0.06 30.19
CA PRO A 765 10.51 0.04 28.76
C PRO A 765 10.45 1.50 28.30
N ILE A 766 10.74 1.71 27.02
CA ILE A 766 10.77 3.00 26.33
C ILE A 766 10.02 2.80 25.01
N MET A 767 9.06 3.66 24.70
CA MET A 767 8.22 3.59 23.49
C MET A 767 7.33 2.33 23.41
N GLU A 768 6.60 1.97 24.48
CA GLU A 768 5.56 0.94 24.38
C GLU A 768 4.45 1.41 23.42
N SER A 769 4.45 0.85 22.21
CA SER A 769 3.58 1.26 21.10
C SER A 769 2.14 0.76 21.22
N VAL A 770 1.83 -0.03 22.26
CA VAL A 770 0.51 -0.56 22.60
C VAL A 770 0.47 -0.83 24.10
N ALA A 771 -0.60 -0.41 24.80
CA ALA A 771 -0.73 -0.67 26.23
C ALA A 771 -0.88 -2.17 26.52
N VAL A 772 -0.07 -2.67 27.46
CA VAL A 772 -0.16 -4.04 27.98
C VAL A 772 -1.36 -4.17 28.94
N THR A 773 -2.58 -4.11 28.41
CA THR A 773 -3.72 -4.74 29.09
C THR A 773 -3.54 -6.25 29.03
N ALA A 774 -2.76 -6.77 29.98
CA ALA A 774 -2.80 -8.18 30.31
C ALA A 774 -4.26 -8.57 30.49
N MET A 775 -4.72 -9.58 29.74
CA MET A 775 -5.98 -10.25 30.04
C MET A 775 -5.82 -10.93 31.39
N VAL A 776 -6.08 -10.19 32.47
CA VAL A 776 -6.32 -10.77 33.79
C VAL A 776 -7.53 -11.68 33.61
N PRO A 777 -7.40 -13.01 33.75
CA PRO A 777 -8.55 -13.88 33.64
C PRO A 777 -9.50 -13.51 34.77
N ILE A 778 -10.65 -12.91 34.46
CA ILE A 778 -11.68 -12.60 35.45
C ILE A 778 -12.24 -13.95 35.90
N LYS A 779 -11.62 -14.53 36.93
CA LYS A 779 -12.03 -15.81 37.49
C LYS A 779 -13.11 -15.67 38.56
N GLU A 780 -13.34 -14.45 39.06
CA GLU A 780 -14.43 -14.09 39.96
C GLU A 780 -14.85 -12.63 39.71
N MET A 781 -16.14 -12.40 39.43
CA MET A 781 -16.75 -11.09 39.57
C MET A 781 -17.08 -10.85 41.05
N VAL A 782 -16.21 -10.14 41.77
CA VAL A 782 -16.54 -9.63 43.11
C VAL A 782 -17.18 -8.26 42.97
N ALA A 783 -18.48 -8.16 43.30
CA ALA A 783 -19.20 -6.90 43.27
C ALA A 783 -18.70 -5.96 44.38
N VAL A 784 -18.10 -4.83 43.98
CA VAL A 784 -17.71 -3.77 44.92
C VAL A 784 -18.92 -2.88 45.18
N VAL A 785 -19.38 -2.88 46.44
CA VAL A 785 -20.34 -1.91 46.96
C VAL A 785 -19.60 -1.02 47.95
N GLU A 786 -19.27 0.21 47.57
CA GLU A 786 -18.77 1.19 48.53
C GLU A 786 -19.92 1.74 49.39
N THR A 787 -19.77 1.73 50.73
CA THR A 787 -19.38 2.96 51.44
C THR A 787 -19.14 2.77 52.96
N VAL A 788 -17.94 3.20 53.37
CA VAL A 788 -17.64 4.00 54.59
C VAL A 788 -17.32 3.34 55.96
N ALA A 789 -16.24 3.88 56.54
CA ALA A 789 -15.83 3.99 57.96
C ALA A 789 -14.91 2.93 58.63
N VAL A 790 -13.60 3.17 58.46
CA VAL A 790 -12.50 3.15 59.46
C VAL A 790 -12.70 2.34 60.77
N THR A 791 -11.89 1.30 61.01
CA THR A 791 -10.75 1.32 61.99
C THR A 791 -10.06 -0.04 62.16
N GLU A 792 -8.77 0.02 62.49
CA GLU A 792 -7.88 -1.04 62.99
C GLU A 792 -7.44 -2.18 62.06
N SER A 793 -6.13 -2.45 62.14
CA SER A 793 -5.39 -3.42 61.34
C SER A 793 -5.37 -4.79 62.01
N VAL A 794 -5.69 -5.86 61.28
CA VAL A 794 -5.35 -7.24 61.68
C VAL A 794 -4.81 -8.00 60.47
N ALA A 795 -3.62 -8.57 60.60
CA ALA A 795 -3.03 -9.43 59.59
C ALA A 795 -3.56 -10.86 59.75
N VAL A 796 -3.85 -11.55 58.63
CA VAL A 796 -4.10 -12.99 58.61
C VAL A 796 -3.27 -13.64 57.52
N THR A 797 -2.35 -14.49 57.95
CA THR A 797 -1.60 -15.45 57.13
C THR A 797 -2.40 -16.74 56.93
N GLU A 798 -1.95 -17.53 55.94
CA GLU A 798 -2.28 -18.93 55.66
C GLU A 798 -3.41 -19.25 54.67
N LYS A 799 -3.11 -20.24 53.83
CA LYS A 799 -4.03 -20.92 52.91
C LYS A 799 -4.72 -22.06 53.65
N VAL A 800 -6.02 -22.23 53.48
CA VAL A 800 -6.69 -23.53 53.67
C VAL A 800 -7.70 -23.74 52.54
N ALA A 801 -7.66 -24.90 51.89
CA ALA A 801 -8.67 -25.34 50.95
C ALA A 801 -9.49 -26.48 51.59
N ILE A 802 -10.82 -26.39 51.55
CA ILE A 802 -11.71 -27.50 51.92
C ILE A 802 -12.86 -27.59 50.91
N THR A 803 -12.82 -28.65 50.11
CA THR A 803 -13.99 -29.25 49.47
C THR A 803 -14.78 -30.04 50.52
N GLU A 804 -16.11 -29.87 50.63
CA GLU A 804 -16.96 -30.95 51.15
C GLU A 804 -18.45 -30.77 50.87
N THR A 805 -19.12 -31.89 50.58
CA THR A 805 -20.58 -32.05 50.65
C THR A 805 -20.92 -33.11 51.71
N VAL A 806 -21.26 -32.63 52.92
CA VAL A 806 -22.34 -33.11 53.84
C VAL A 806 -22.72 -34.61 53.72
N PRO A 807 -22.62 -35.43 54.80
CA PRO A 807 -23.48 -35.24 55.97
C PRO A 807 -22.93 -35.67 57.36
N VAL A 808 -22.76 -34.70 58.27
CA VAL A 808 -22.55 -34.95 59.72
C VAL A 808 -23.86 -35.02 60.52
N TYR A 809 -24.99 -34.62 59.93
CA TYR A 809 -26.26 -34.41 60.65
C TYR A 809 -26.91 -35.67 61.26
N GLN A 810 -26.66 -36.88 60.75
CA GLN A 810 -27.29 -38.10 61.28
C GLN A 810 -26.71 -38.56 62.64
N GLN A 811 -25.42 -38.33 62.92
CA GLN A 811 -24.82 -38.76 64.20
C GLN A 811 -25.26 -37.90 65.38
N PHE A 812 -25.57 -36.62 65.17
CA PHE A 812 -25.98 -35.72 66.25
C PHE A 812 -27.41 -36.00 66.76
N PHE A 813 -28.33 -36.42 65.89
CA PHE A 813 -29.75 -36.66 66.24
C PHE A 813 -30.02 -38.01 66.93
N SER A 814 -29.19 -39.02 66.68
CA SER A 814 -29.28 -40.34 67.35
C SER A 814 -29.06 -40.24 68.87
N LEU A 815 -28.03 -39.47 69.27
CA LEU A 815 -27.67 -39.29 70.68
C LEU A 815 -28.68 -38.44 71.45
N PHE A 816 -29.30 -37.44 70.81
CA PHE A 816 -30.21 -36.50 71.48
C PHE A 816 -31.64 -37.03 71.66
N SER A 817 -32.12 -37.87 70.74
CA SER A 817 -33.50 -38.36 70.74
C SER A 817 -33.76 -39.52 71.73
N SER A 818 -32.72 -40.31 72.05
CA SER A 818 -32.82 -41.40 73.04
C SER A 818 -32.93 -40.93 74.49
N TRP A 819 -32.56 -39.68 74.80
CA TRP A 819 -32.46 -39.18 76.17
C TRP A 819 -33.73 -38.52 76.73
N LEU A 820 -34.64 -38.03 75.87
CA LEU A 820 -35.81 -37.24 76.29
C LEU A 820 -37.19 -37.85 75.99
N GLY A 821 -37.27 -38.92 75.20
CA GLY A 821 -38.53 -39.69 75.05
C GLY A 821 -39.69 -38.97 74.36
N ILE A 822 -39.42 -37.97 73.50
CA ILE A 822 -40.44 -37.14 72.82
C ILE A 822 -40.53 -37.47 71.32
N THR A 823 -40.83 -38.73 70.98
CA THR A 823 -40.93 -39.18 69.58
C THR A 823 -41.98 -38.43 68.76
N GLY A 824 -43.15 -38.16 69.34
CA GLY A 824 -44.29 -37.53 68.64
C GLY A 824 -44.16 -36.05 68.29
N TYR A 825 -43.15 -35.33 68.80
CA TYR A 825 -42.87 -33.94 68.37
C TYR A 825 -41.88 -33.89 67.21
N VAL A 826 -40.94 -34.83 67.15
CA VAL A 826 -39.90 -34.91 66.10
C VAL A 826 -40.52 -35.23 64.75
N GLU A 827 -41.47 -36.17 64.66
CA GLU A 827 -42.18 -36.49 63.41
C GLU A 827 -42.88 -35.25 62.79
N LYS A 828 -43.44 -34.37 63.63
CA LYS A 828 -44.03 -33.10 63.16
C LYS A 828 -42.98 -32.14 62.63
N VAL A 829 -41.83 -32.03 63.28
CA VAL A 829 -40.72 -31.16 62.81
C VAL A 829 -40.15 -31.67 61.50
N VAL A 830 -39.93 -32.99 61.35
CA VAL A 830 -39.50 -33.61 60.09
C VAL A 830 -40.52 -33.34 58.98
N GLY A 831 -41.82 -33.56 59.22
CA GLY A 831 -42.87 -33.25 58.24
C GLY A 831 -43.04 -31.75 57.92
N TYR A 832 -42.49 -30.85 58.72
CA TYR A 832 -42.33 -29.42 58.37
C TYR A 832 -41.08 -29.19 57.51
N PHE A 833 -39.96 -29.87 57.80
CA PHE A 833 -38.77 -29.82 56.95
C PHE A 833 -39.03 -30.39 55.55
N ASP A 834 -39.72 -31.52 55.41
CA ASP A 834 -40.09 -32.07 54.10
C ASP A 834 -40.96 -31.09 53.28
N LYS A 835 -41.84 -30.33 53.94
CA LYS A 835 -42.61 -29.25 53.30
C LYS A 835 -41.73 -28.08 52.88
N ILE A 836 -40.70 -27.73 53.67
CA ILE A 836 -39.75 -26.67 53.32
C ILE A 836 -38.90 -27.13 52.13
N VAL A 837 -38.38 -28.37 52.13
CA VAL A 837 -37.66 -28.96 51.01
C VAL A 837 -38.51 -28.94 49.74
N GLY A 838 -39.77 -29.40 49.80
CA GLY A 838 -40.69 -29.32 48.65
C GLY A 838 -41.10 -27.90 48.22
N HIS A 839 -40.86 -26.87 49.04
CA HIS A 839 -40.95 -25.46 48.61
C HIS A 839 -39.63 -24.97 48.01
N VAL A 840 -38.48 -25.40 48.54
CA VAL A 840 -37.15 -25.11 47.98
C VAL A 840 -37.01 -25.75 46.60
N GLU A 841 -37.42 -27.00 46.39
CA GLU A 841 -37.45 -27.65 45.07
C GLU A 841 -38.34 -26.89 44.08
N LYS A 842 -39.48 -26.35 44.53
CA LYS A 842 -40.32 -25.48 43.69
C LYS A 842 -39.63 -24.15 43.39
N ILE A 843 -38.92 -23.56 44.35
CA ILE A 843 -38.14 -22.33 44.13
C ILE A 843 -37.00 -22.60 43.15
N VAL A 844 -36.29 -23.72 43.27
CA VAL A 844 -35.26 -24.16 42.31
C VAL A 844 -35.87 -24.33 40.91
N GLY A 845 -37.00 -25.03 40.77
CA GLY A 845 -37.69 -25.14 39.48
C GLY A 845 -38.27 -23.83 38.93
N TYR A 846 -38.50 -22.82 39.79
CA TYR A 846 -38.79 -21.44 39.35
C TYR A 846 -37.52 -20.70 38.93
N VAL A 847 -36.40 -20.89 39.64
CA VAL A 847 -35.10 -20.30 39.29
C VAL A 847 -34.58 -20.90 37.98
N GLU A 848 -34.67 -22.22 37.77
CA GLU A 848 -34.35 -22.87 36.49
C GLU A 848 -35.22 -22.34 35.35
N LYS A 849 -36.50 -22.07 35.59
CA LYS A 849 -37.36 -21.37 34.60
C LYS A 849 -36.94 -19.92 34.36
N VAL A 850 -36.52 -19.19 35.39
CA VAL A 850 -36.02 -17.81 35.24
C VAL A 850 -34.66 -17.79 34.54
N VAL A 851 -33.80 -18.79 34.76
CA VAL A 851 -32.55 -18.99 34.01
C VAL A 851 -32.87 -19.32 32.55
N GLY A 852 -33.78 -20.26 32.28
CA GLY A 852 -34.23 -20.56 30.92
C GLY A 852 -34.88 -19.36 30.22
N TYR A 853 -35.69 -18.55 30.91
CA TYR A 853 -36.20 -17.29 30.37
C TYR A 853 -35.09 -16.25 30.18
N ASN A 854 -34.07 -16.20 31.02
CA ASN A 854 -32.92 -15.31 30.83
C ASN A 854 -32.04 -15.78 29.66
N GLU A 855 -31.85 -17.08 29.44
CA GLU A 855 -31.19 -17.64 28.26
C GLU A 855 -32.00 -17.37 26.99
N GLU A 856 -33.34 -17.49 27.04
CA GLU A 856 -34.24 -17.13 25.94
C GLU A 856 -34.24 -15.62 25.68
N ILE A 857 -34.15 -14.77 26.72
CA ILE A 857 -33.98 -13.31 26.60
C ILE A 857 -32.58 -12.96 26.06
N VAL A 858 -31.52 -13.68 26.45
CA VAL A 858 -30.17 -13.50 25.90
C VAL A 858 -30.15 -13.90 24.44
N GLY A 859 -30.74 -15.05 24.07
CA GLY A 859 -30.92 -15.45 22.67
C GLY A 859 -31.74 -14.43 21.87
N TYR A 860 -32.83 -13.90 22.41
CA TYR A 860 -33.55 -12.79 21.78
C TYR A 860 -32.74 -11.49 21.74
N THR A 861 -31.81 -11.26 22.66
CA THR A 861 -30.91 -10.09 22.65
C THR A 861 -29.81 -10.26 21.63
N GLU A 862 -29.27 -11.48 21.46
CA GLU A 862 -28.32 -11.85 20.42
C GLU A 862 -28.97 -11.80 19.04
N ASP A 863 -30.22 -12.30 18.89
CA ASP A 863 -31.02 -12.12 17.68
C ASP A 863 -31.31 -10.64 17.41
N VAL A 864 -31.68 -9.84 18.43
CA VAL A 864 -31.93 -8.40 18.26
C VAL A 864 -30.64 -7.62 17.97
N VAL A 865 -29.48 -8.05 18.49
CA VAL A 865 -28.17 -7.49 18.13
C VAL A 865 -27.81 -7.90 16.70
N GLY A 866 -27.99 -9.16 16.31
CA GLY A 866 -27.79 -9.62 14.93
C GLY A 866 -28.69 -8.91 13.92
N TYR A 867 -29.98 -8.74 14.25
CA TYR A 867 -30.91 -7.93 13.46
C TYR A 867 -30.56 -6.43 13.51
N ALA A 868 -30.00 -5.90 14.61
CA ALA A 868 -29.56 -4.51 14.67
C ALA A 868 -28.26 -4.28 13.87
N GLU A 869 -27.39 -5.28 13.79
CA GLU A 869 -26.19 -5.29 12.94
C GLU A 869 -26.56 -5.47 11.46
N GLU A 870 -27.53 -6.33 11.12
CA GLU A 870 -28.15 -6.36 9.79
C GLU A 870 -28.81 -5.01 9.46
N ILE A 871 -29.65 -4.46 10.33
CA ILE A 871 -30.35 -3.19 10.10
C ILE A 871 -29.35 -2.03 9.98
N ALA A 872 -28.27 -2.00 10.76
CA ALA A 872 -27.18 -1.03 10.60
C ALA A 872 -26.43 -1.21 9.27
N GLY A 873 -26.33 -2.43 8.74
CA GLY A 873 -25.87 -2.72 7.39
C GLY A 873 -26.85 -2.29 6.28
N TYR A 874 -28.16 -2.33 6.55
CA TYR A 874 -29.22 -2.03 5.57
C TYR A 874 -29.71 -0.57 5.57
N THR A 875 -29.49 0.23 6.62
CA THR A 875 -29.96 1.62 6.66
C THR A 875 -29.11 2.56 5.80
N GLN A 876 -29.54 2.75 4.54
CA GLN A 876 -29.35 4.04 3.88
C GLN A 876 -29.97 5.16 4.74
N PRO A 877 -29.39 6.37 4.80
CA PRO A 877 -29.83 7.43 5.69
C PRO A 877 -31.14 8.04 5.17
N THR A 878 -32.25 7.64 5.75
CA THR A 878 -33.46 8.47 5.62
C THR A 878 -33.30 9.72 6.48
N MET A 879 -33.57 10.86 5.86
CA MET A 879 -33.22 12.20 6.34
C MET A 879 -33.59 12.49 7.81
N PHE A 880 -32.62 12.97 8.58
CA PHE A 880 -32.91 13.92 9.66
C PHE A 880 -32.66 15.34 9.15
N GLN A 881 -33.75 16.07 8.86
CA GLN A 881 -33.67 17.54 8.74
C GLN A 881 -33.29 18.11 10.10
N MET A 882 -32.06 18.62 10.24
CA MET A 882 -31.65 19.42 11.39
C MET A 882 -31.64 20.91 11.02
N ASN A 883 -32.22 21.73 11.89
CA ASN A 883 -32.32 23.18 11.69
C ASN A 883 -30.97 23.87 11.95
N PRO A 884 -30.68 25.02 11.31
CA PRO A 884 -29.45 25.76 11.57
C PRO A 884 -29.40 26.27 13.01
N GLY A 885 -28.36 25.91 13.77
CA GLY A 885 -28.07 26.53 15.07
C GLY A 885 -27.76 25.60 16.24
N GLN A 886 -27.83 24.26 16.09
CA GLN A 886 -27.33 23.37 17.14
C GLN A 886 -25.82 23.12 16.99
N LEU A 887 -25.09 23.67 17.97
CA LEU A 887 -23.66 23.54 18.16
C LEU A 887 -23.22 22.06 18.09
N LEU A 888 -22.27 21.76 17.20
CA LEU A 888 -21.61 20.44 17.11
C LEU A 888 -20.72 20.21 18.34
N VAL A 889 -21.33 19.89 19.47
CA VAL A 889 -20.70 19.23 20.62
C VAL A 889 -21.07 17.74 20.61
N GLY A 890 -21.15 17.15 19.42
CA GLY A 890 -21.46 15.73 19.22
C GLY A 890 -20.21 14.87 19.33
N ASP A 891 -19.23 15.12 18.47
CA ASP A 891 -18.07 14.23 18.34
C ASP A 891 -16.99 14.51 19.40
N THR A 892 -16.80 15.77 19.81
CA THR A 892 -15.90 16.11 20.92
C THR A 892 -16.40 15.57 22.26
N LEU A 893 -17.72 15.58 22.51
CA LEU A 893 -18.29 14.94 23.69
C LEU A 893 -18.39 13.43 23.54
N LYS A 894 -18.63 12.85 22.36
CA LYS A 894 -18.52 11.39 22.18
C LYS A 894 -17.11 10.91 22.51
N ASN A 895 -16.07 11.62 22.08
CA ASN A 895 -14.69 11.29 22.45
C ASN A 895 -14.45 11.51 23.96
N ALA A 896 -14.84 12.66 24.53
CA ALA A 896 -14.67 12.93 25.97
C ALA A 896 -15.51 12.01 26.90
N VAL A 897 -16.64 11.51 26.43
CA VAL A 897 -17.52 10.58 27.17
C VAL A 897 -17.06 9.13 26.98
N ALA A 898 -16.58 8.75 25.78
CA ALA A 898 -15.90 7.47 25.56
C ALA A 898 -14.64 7.33 26.43
N HIS A 899 -13.89 8.42 26.63
CA HIS A 899 -12.80 8.48 27.62
C HIS A 899 -13.23 8.21 29.07
N SER A 900 -14.53 8.24 29.41
CA SER A 900 -15.03 8.14 30.78
C SER A 900 -15.94 6.94 31.08
N LEU A 901 -16.63 6.37 30.09
CA LEU A 901 -17.76 5.45 30.31
C LEU A 901 -17.65 4.10 29.58
N THR A 902 -16.62 3.90 28.76
CA THR A 902 -16.23 2.59 28.24
C THR A 902 -14.79 2.32 28.62
N GLY A 903 -14.50 1.20 29.29
CA GLY A 903 -13.14 0.82 29.74
C GLY A 903 -12.12 0.53 28.61
N SER A 904 -12.44 0.91 27.37
CA SER A 904 -11.50 1.00 26.27
C SER A 904 -10.88 2.41 26.29
N LEU A 905 -9.80 2.56 27.05
CA LEU A 905 -8.87 3.67 26.85
C LEU A 905 -8.27 3.49 25.44
N ALA A 906 -8.72 4.29 24.48
CA ALA A 906 -8.04 4.41 23.20
C ALA A 906 -6.68 5.09 23.47
N ASN A 907 -5.62 4.29 23.50
CA ASN A 907 -4.28 4.84 23.66
C ASN A 907 -3.88 5.47 22.33
N LEU A 908 -3.23 6.62 22.38
CA LEU A 908 -2.90 7.39 21.19
C LEU A 908 -1.41 7.29 20.89
N LEU A 909 -1.06 7.04 19.63
CA LEU A 909 0.28 7.29 19.11
C LEU A 909 0.21 8.57 18.29
N ASN A 910 0.95 9.60 18.70
CA ASN A 910 0.88 10.92 18.09
C ASN A 910 2.23 11.36 17.50
N ILE A 911 2.19 11.99 16.32
CA ILE A 911 3.32 12.69 15.71
C ILE A 911 3.17 14.18 16.01
N ASN A 912 4.22 14.81 16.55
CA ASN A 912 4.27 16.25 16.88
C ASN A 912 3.26 16.76 17.93
N ASP A 913 2.66 15.88 18.72
CA ASP A 913 1.81 16.26 19.85
C ASP A 913 2.69 16.50 21.10
N PRO A 914 2.75 17.74 21.64
CA PRO A 914 3.59 18.06 22.78
C PRO A 914 2.95 17.71 24.13
N MET A 915 3.78 17.53 25.16
CA MET A 915 3.34 17.60 26.57
C MET A 915 3.76 18.96 27.16
N PRO A 916 2.84 19.95 27.26
CA PRO A 916 3.18 21.30 27.68
C PRO A 916 3.70 21.38 29.13
N GLU A 917 3.28 20.47 30.00
CA GLU A 917 3.80 20.32 31.37
C GLU A 917 5.31 20.04 31.45
N TRP A 918 5.93 19.55 30.37
CA TRP A 918 7.38 19.33 30.28
C TRP A 918 8.12 20.46 29.57
N GLY A 919 7.42 21.52 29.16
CA GLY A 919 7.95 22.61 28.36
C GLY A 919 8.18 22.27 26.88
N VAL A 920 7.84 21.04 26.46
CA VAL A 920 7.95 20.58 25.07
C VAL A 920 6.98 21.36 24.19
N GLN A 921 7.45 21.80 23.03
CA GLN A 921 6.67 22.54 22.03
C GLN A 921 6.32 21.66 20.81
N PRO A 922 5.30 22.00 20.02
CA PRO A 922 5.18 21.42 18.68
C PRO A 922 6.31 21.95 17.78
N PHE A 923 6.82 21.10 16.91
CA PHE A 923 7.73 21.47 15.83
C PHE A 923 6.98 22.03 14.62
N ARG A 924 7.71 22.81 13.82
CA ARG A 924 7.27 23.41 12.55
C ARG A 924 8.13 22.86 11.43
N GLY A 925 7.55 22.40 10.33
CA GLY A 925 8.28 21.77 9.23
C GLY A 925 7.46 20.75 8.45
N TRP A 926 8.15 20.01 7.58
CA TRP A 926 7.54 18.91 6.82
C TRP A 926 7.79 17.56 7.51
N ILE A 927 6.84 16.64 7.34
CA ILE A 927 6.98 15.21 7.68
C ILE A 927 6.64 14.33 6.49
N ASP A 928 7.25 13.15 6.45
CA ASP A 928 6.93 12.11 5.48
C ASP A 928 7.22 10.68 5.99
N GLU A 929 6.71 9.69 5.26
CA GLU A 929 6.92 8.23 5.47
C GLU A 929 6.98 7.78 6.94
N PHE A 930 5.89 8.00 7.70
CA PHE A 930 5.82 7.46 9.06
C PHE A 930 5.49 5.96 9.04
N LYS A 931 6.41 5.14 9.57
CA LYS A 931 6.32 3.68 9.56
C LYS A 931 6.48 3.12 10.98
N VAL A 932 5.58 2.22 11.38
CA VAL A 932 5.67 1.43 12.62
C VAL A 932 5.51 -0.04 12.24
N LEU A 933 6.50 -0.85 12.61
CA LEU A 933 6.57 -2.27 12.25
C LEU A 933 6.77 -3.11 13.53
N ALA A 934 6.02 -4.20 13.66
CA ALA A 934 6.06 -5.09 14.83
C ALA A 934 7.12 -6.20 14.72
N HIS A 935 8.29 -5.83 14.19
CA HIS A 935 9.52 -6.61 14.17
C HIS A 935 10.73 -5.64 14.13
N SER A 936 11.95 -6.15 14.29
CA SER A 936 13.18 -5.40 13.97
C SER A 936 13.62 -5.70 12.55
N PRO A 937 13.66 -4.72 11.62
CA PRO A 937 14.32 -4.89 10.33
C PRO A 937 15.81 -5.22 10.49
N ASP A 938 16.39 -5.90 9.51
CA ASP A 938 17.85 -6.03 9.38
C ASP A 938 18.49 -4.67 9.00
N ILE A 939 19.83 -4.62 8.93
CA ILE A 939 20.56 -3.37 8.71
C ILE A 939 20.49 -2.83 7.27
N GLU A 940 20.30 -3.68 6.25
CA GLU A 940 20.03 -3.22 4.88
C GLU A 940 18.59 -2.72 4.81
N SER A 941 17.61 -3.48 5.31
CA SER A 941 16.21 -3.04 5.35
C SER A 941 16.00 -1.74 6.14
N SER A 942 16.79 -1.51 7.20
CA SER A 942 16.81 -0.24 7.95
C SER A 942 17.29 0.95 7.10
N CYS A 943 18.24 0.73 6.19
CA CYS A 943 18.70 1.70 5.21
C CYS A 943 17.67 1.88 4.07
N ASN A 944 17.03 0.79 3.62
CA ASN A 944 15.93 0.81 2.63
C ASN A 944 14.69 1.59 3.14
N HIS A 945 14.38 1.56 4.44
CA HIS A 945 13.33 2.41 5.03
C HIS A 945 13.72 3.89 5.08
N ALA A 946 15.01 4.22 5.05
CA ALA A 946 15.54 5.56 4.91
C ALA A 946 15.88 5.93 3.45
N GLN A 947 15.24 5.27 2.46
CA GLN A 947 15.44 5.47 1.02
C GLN A 947 16.91 5.37 0.54
N GLY A 948 17.75 4.57 1.21
CA GLY A 948 19.13 4.29 0.80
C GLY A 948 19.44 2.80 0.66
N THR A 949 20.69 2.46 0.33
CA THR A 949 21.22 1.08 0.37
C THR A 949 22.58 1.04 1.06
N LEU A 950 22.90 -0.04 1.79
CA LEU A 950 24.10 -0.13 2.63
C LEU A 950 25.34 -0.44 1.78
N VAL A 951 26.42 0.30 2.04
CA VAL A 951 27.70 0.17 1.34
C VAL A 951 28.88 -0.03 2.29
N GLY A 952 29.84 -0.85 1.86
CA GLY A 952 31.15 -1.02 2.48
C GLY A 952 32.22 -0.19 1.75
N LEU A 953 33.10 0.46 2.51
CA LEU A 953 34.13 1.37 2.02
C LEU A 953 35.53 0.83 2.38
N PRO A 954 36.39 0.52 1.39
CA PRO A 954 37.80 0.21 1.62
C PRO A 954 38.59 1.43 2.13
N SER A 955 39.68 1.18 2.84
CA SER A 955 40.63 2.18 3.38
C SER A 955 41.07 3.27 2.40
N ASP A 956 41.12 2.95 1.10
CA ASP A 956 41.73 3.79 0.05
C ASP A 956 40.68 4.62 -0.74
N SER A 957 39.43 4.67 -0.26
CA SER A 957 38.31 5.30 -0.99
C SER A 957 38.29 6.83 -0.86
N GLU A 958 38.69 7.54 -1.93
CA GLU A 958 38.54 9.00 -2.10
C GLU A 958 37.07 9.40 -2.39
N LEU A 959 36.14 9.00 -1.52
CA LEU A 959 34.70 9.23 -1.69
C LEU A 959 34.14 10.18 -0.64
N ASP A 960 33.19 11.04 -1.03
CA ASP A 960 32.40 11.85 -0.07
C ASP A 960 31.64 10.98 0.95
N LEU A 961 31.35 9.72 0.59
CA LEU A 961 30.83 8.69 1.49
C LEU A 961 31.74 8.42 2.69
N MET A 962 33.06 8.63 2.60
CA MET A 962 33.95 8.52 3.76
C MET A 962 33.68 9.63 4.77
N ASN A 963 33.30 10.84 4.32
CA ASN A 963 32.85 11.92 5.21
C ASN A 963 31.49 11.63 5.87
N VAL A 964 30.66 10.78 5.24
CA VAL A 964 29.43 10.26 5.85
C VAL A 964 29.77 9.18 6.88
N ALA A 965 30.61 8.20 6.53
CA ALA A 965 31.03 7.12 7.42
C ALA A 965 31.74 7.62 8.70
N ASN A 966 32.57 8.67 8.57
CA ASN A 966 33.28 9.30 9.69
C ASN A 966 32.38 10.03 10.71
N GLN A 967 31.06 10.15 10.45
CA GLN A 967 30.09 10.68 11.43
C GLN A 967 29.65 9.64 12.46
N TYR A 968 29.95 8.34 12.22
CA TYR A 968 29.58 7.23 13.08
C TYR A 968 30.81 6.70 13.82
N SER A 969 30.65 6.35 15.10
CA SER A 969 31.74 5.77 15.90
C SER A 969 32.13 4.38 15.42
N ASP A 970 33.39 3.98 15.63
CA ASP A 970 33.93 2.63 15.36
C ASP A 970 32.99 1.52 15.87
N LYS A 971 32.40 1.69 17.06
CA LYS A 971 31.43 0.74 17.66
C LYS A 971 30.20 0.47 16.75
N MET A 972 29.76 1.44 15.95
CA MET A 972 28.63 1.26 15.03
C MET A 972 29.08 0.66 13.69
N HIS A 973 30.28 0.97 13.22
CA HIS A 973 30.90 0.22 12.11
C HIS A 973 31.11 -1.25 12.49
N ASP A 974 31.51 -1.53 13.74
CA ASP A 974 31.59 -2.89 14.29
C ASP A 974 30.24 -3.61 14.33
N VAL A 975 29.11 -2.91 14.56
CA VAL A 975 27.78 -3.52 14.46
C VAL A 975 27.52 -4.02 13.04
N VAL A 976 27.87 -3.25 12.01
CA VAL A 976 27.72 -3.66 10.61
C VAL A 976 28.70 -4.78 10.24
N ALA A 977 29.97 -4.63 10.62
CA ALA A 977 31.00 -5.65 10.40
C ALA A 977 30.63 -6.98 11.06
N GLU A 978 30.05 -6.95 12.26
CA GLU A 978 29.60 -8.16 12.95
C GLU A 978 28.39 -8.81 12.27
N GLN A 979 27.44 -8.04 11.71
CA GLN A 979 26.36 -8.60 10.89
C GLN A 979 26.88 -9.33 9.63
N LEU A 980 27.98 -8.85 9.04
CA LEU A 980 28.67 -9.50 7.92
C LEU A 980 29.45 -10.74 8.37
N ARG A 981 30.21 -10.67 9.48
CA ARG A 981 30.94 -11.83 10.05
C ARG A 981 30.00 -12.97 10.44
N MET A 982 28.84 -12.65 11.06
CA MET A 982 27.78 -13.62 11.38
C MET A 982 27.12 -14.27 10.15
N ARG A 983 27.36 -13.72 8.96
CA ARG A 983 26.89 -14.24 7.66
C ARG A 983 28.04 -14.84 6.82
N GLY A 984 29.28 -14.85 7.35
CA GLY A 984 30.47 -15.29 6.61
C GLY A 984 30.79 -14.41 5.40
N GLN A 985 30.56 -13.10 5.49
CA GLN A 985 30.75 -12.18 4.37
C GLN A 985 31.99 -11.30 4.60
N GLN A 986 32.53 -10.75 3.52
CA GLN A 986 33.63 -9.79 3.57
C GLN A 986 33.25 -8.57 4.42
N THR A 987 34.18 -8.14 5.28
CA THR A 987 34.10 -6.87 6.00
C THR A 987 34.95 -5.80 5.32
N TYR A 988 34.63 -4.54 5.60
CA TYR A 988 35.29 -3.33 5.13
C TYR A 988 35.70 -2.48 6.35
N ASP A 989 36.57 -1.49 6.13
CA ASP A 989 37.12 -0.64 7.20
C ASP A 989 36.06 0.34 7.73
N SER A 990 35.17 0.81 6.84
CA SER A 990 34.09 1.74 7.15
C SER A 990 32.83 1.40 6.37
N TYR A 991 31.68 1.88 6.85
CA TYR A 991 30.36 1.62 6.25
C TYR A 991 29.51 2.89 6.20
N ALA A 992 28.54 2.92 5.29
CA ALA A 992 27.53 3.96 5.23
C ALA A 992 26.20 3.42 4.69
N CYS A 993 25.10 4.06 5.05
CA CYS A 993 23.89 4.01 4.23
C CYS A 993 24.08 5.04 3.11
N TYR A 994 24.10 4.61 1.84
CA TYR A 994 24.18 5.52 0.71
C TYR A 994 22.79 6.06 0.42
N HIS A 995 22.62 7.36 0.67
CA HIS A 995 21.37 8.10 0.49
C HIS A 995 21.67 9.53 0.02
N ASP A 996 20.72 10.14 -0.69
CA ASP A 996 20.68 11.56 -1.02
C ASP A 996 19.21 11.94 -1.20
N TYR A 997 18.74 12.88 -0.38
CA TYR A 997 17.33 13.28 -0.32
C TYR A 997 17.04 14.56 -1.12
N SER A 998 18.03 15.10 -1.84
CA SER A 998 17.89 16.34 -2.61
C SER A 998 16.87 16.27 -3.75
N ASN A 999 16.61 15.08 -4.29
CA ASN A 999 15.62 14.83 -5.33
C ASN A 999 15.21 13.35 -5.36
N ASP A 1000 14.21 13.00 -6.17
CA ASP A 1000 13.86 11.61 -6.48
C ASP A 1000 15.08 10.91 -7.11
N PHE A 1001 15.44 9.73 -6.61
CA PHE A 1001 16.53 8.90 -7.15
C PHE A 1001 17.89 9.63 -7.27
N SER A 1002 18.21 10.61 -6.42
CA SER A 1002 19.59 11.15 -6.36
C SER A 1002 20.62 10.10 -5.93
N ALA A 1003 20.23 9.18 -5.03
CA ALA A 1003 21.01 7.99 -4.64
C ALA A 1003 20.12 6.75 -4.72
N HIS A 1004 20.60 5.69 -5.36
CA HIS A 1004 19.85 4.45 -5.59
C HIS A 1004 20.79 3.27 -5.88
N THR A 1005 20.22 2.08 -6.08
CA THR A 1005 21.02 0.84 -6.23
C THR A 1005 21.84 0.78 -7.52
N LYS A 1006 21.59 1.65 -8.51
CA LYS A 1006 22.30 1.66 -9.80
C LYS A 1006 23.34 2.76 -9.95
N ASN A 1007 23.41 3.73 -9.04
CA ASN A 1007 24.39 4.82 -9.08
C ASN A 1007 25.36 4.84 -7.87
N ILE A 1008 25.48 3.71 -7.15
CA ILE A 1008 26.46 3.53 -6.06
C ILE A 1008 27.87 3.98 -6.52
N PRO A 1009 28.54 4.89 -5.80
CA PRO A 1009 29.83 5.44 -6.23
C PRO A 1009 30.92 4.40 -6.43
N ALA A 1010 31.71 4.57 -7.49
CA ALA A 1010 32.81 3.67 -7.83
C ALA A 1010 33.82 3.55 -6.67
N GLY A 1011 34.12 2.32 -6.24
CA GLY A 1011 34.99 2.04 -5.09
C GLY A 1011 34.24 1.71 -3.80
N ALA A 1012 32.94 2.02 -3.71
CA ALA A 1012 32.05 1.46 -2.69
C ALA A 1012 31.51 0.09 -3.13
N ALA A 1013 31.28 -0.82 -2.19
CA ALA A 1013 30.69 -2.13 -2.45
C ALA A 1013 29.28 -2.22 -1.86
N SER A 1014 28.28 -2.61 -2.66
CA SER A 1014 26.92 -2.88 -2.15
C SER A 1014 26.93 -4.07 -1.20
N LEU A 1015 26.31 -3.93 -0.03
CA LEU A 1015 26.20 -4.99 0.98
C LEU A 1015 24.85 -5.70 0.96
N ARG A 1016 23.92 -5.28 0.09
CA ARG A 1016 22.55 -5.79 0.02
C ARG A 1016 22.48 -7.32 0.02
N THR A 1017 23.06 -7.96 -0.99
CA THR A 1017 23.08 -9.43 -1.13
C THR A 1017 23.80 -10.10 0.04
N ALA A 1018 24.86 -9.48 0.58
CA ALA A 1018 25.61 -10.01 1.71
C ALA A 1018 24.80 -9.99 3.03
N ILE A 1019 23.83 -9.10 3.18
CA ILE A 1019 22.95 -9.00 4.36
C ILE A 1019 21.64 -9.76 4.18
N GLN A 1020 20.94 -9.53 3.07
CA GLN A 1020 19.60 -10.08 2.79
C GLN A 1020 19.62 -11.51 2.23
N PHE A 1021 20.66 -11.93 1.51
CA PHE A 1021 20.77 -13.27 0.88
C PHE A 1021 22.17 -13.91 0.99
N PRO A 1022 22.78 -13.96 2.19
CA PRO A 1022 24.14 -14.48 2.41
C PRO A 1022 24.37 -15.94 1.98
N GLU A 1023 23.31 -16.73 1.93
CA GLU A 1023 23.25 -18.12 1.46
C GLU A 1023 23.47 -18.26 -0.06
N GLY A 1024 23.48 -17.16 -0.81
CA GLY A 1024 23.70 -17.15 -2.25
C GLY A 1024 25.14 -17.53 -2.70
N PRO A 1025 25.35 -17.59 -4.02
CA PRO A 1025 24.38 -17.32 -5.09
C PRO A 1025 23.42 -18.51 -5.37
N ILE A 1026 22.39 -18.26 -6.19
CA ILE A 1026 21.52 -19.31 -6.74
C ILE A 1026 22.15 -19.81 -8.05
N TYR A 1027 22.19 -21.13 -8.23
CA TYR A 1027 22.68 -21.78 -9.46
C TYR A 1027 21.52 -22.47 -10.18
N HIS A 1028 21.43 -22.38 -11.51
CA HIS A 1028 20.27 -22.92 -12.27
C HIS A 1028 20.16 -24.45 -12.18
N ASP A 1029 21.29 -25.15 -12.06
CA ASP A 1029 21.45 -26.60 -12.05
C ASP A 1029 21.64 -27.22 -10.65
N ALA A 1030 21.49 -26.41 -9.60
CA ALA A 1030 21.45 -26.89 -8.21
C ALA A 1030 20.08 -26.57 -7.57
N PRO A 1031 19.68 -27.27 -6.50
CA PRO A 1031 18.56 -26.84 -5.65
C PRO A 1031 18.77 -25.43 -5.08
N ARG A 1032 17.68 -24.69 -4.90
CA ARG A 1032 17.72 -23.38 -4.23
C ARG A 1032 18.32 -23.49 -2.81
N PRO A 1033 19.06 -22.47 -2.34
CA PRO A 1033 19.49 -22.38 -0.95
C PRO A 1033 18.31 -22.46 0.04
N GLU A 1034 18.61 -22.77 1.30
CA GLU A 1034 17.63 -22.80 2.38
C GLU A 1034 17.62 -21.46 3.12
N SER A 1035 16.45 -20.84 3.23
CA SER A 1035 16.28 -19.49 3.80
C SER A 1035 15.39 -19.47 5.04
N LEU A 1036 15.06 -20.63 5.64
CA LEU A 1036 14.09 -20.76 6.74
C LEU A 1036 14.38 -19.86 7.96
N TYR A 1037 15.65 -19.53 8.19
CA TYR A 1037 16.11 -18.67 9.29
C TYR A 1037 16.70 -17.34 8.80
N ASN A 1038 16.41 -16.95 7.56
CA ASN A 1038 16.82 -15.67 7.02
C ASN A 1038 15.88 -14.58 7.56
N GLU A 1039 16.41 -13.70 8.42
CA GLU A 1039 15.67 -12.62 9.10
C GLU A 1039 14.93 -11.71 8.11
N PHE A 1040 15.51 -11.46 6.93
CA PHE A 1040 14.87 -10.68 5.87
C PHE A 1040 13.67 -11.42 5.27
N CYS A 1041 13.84 -12.70 4.88
CA CYS A 1041 12.73 -13.50 4.34
C CYS A 1041 11.57 -13.68 5.34
N LEU A 1042 11.89 -13.85 6.62
CA LEU A 1042 10.91 -14.00 7.71
C LEU A 1042 10.15 -12.70 8.05
N SER A 1043 10.53 -11.55 7.47
CA SER A 1043 9.71 -10.32 7.57
C SER A 1043 8.36 -10.47 6.86
N CYS A 1044 8.30 -11.28 5.79
CA CYS A 1044 7.10 -11.55 5.00
C CYS A 1044 6.63 -13.01 5.08
N HIS A 1045 7.53 -13.99 5.28
CA HIS A 1045 7.16 -15.40 5.34
C HIS A 1045 6.85 -15.88 6.77
N HIS A 1046 5.68 -16.49 6.96
CA HIS A 1046 5.23 -17.00 8.26
C HIS A 1046 4.33 -18.24 8.14
N ASP A 1047 4.10 -18.99 9.22
CA ASP A 1047 3.39 -20.28 9.17
C ASP A 1047 1.92 -20.19 8.71
N LYS A 1048 1.31 -19.00 8.84
CA LYS A 1048 -0.05 -18.68 8.32
C LYS A 1048 -0.01 -17.95 6.97
N GLY A 1049 1.16 -17.80 6.36
CA GLY A 1049 1.32 -17.04 5.13
C GLY A 1049 0.65 -17.73 3.95
N GLU A 1050 -0.11 -16.97 3.17
CA GLU A 1050 -0.77 -17.46 1.98
C GLU A 1050 0.02 -17.12 0.70
N LEU A 1051 -0.43 -17.61 -0.46
CA LEU A 1051 0.08 -17.17 -1.77
C LEU A 1051 1.60 -17.33 -1.98
N GLY A 1052 2.17 -18.38 -1.37
CA GLY A 1052 3.61 -18.66 -1.42
C GLY A 1052 4.42 -18.00 -0.30
N LEU A 1053 3.80 -17.20 0.57
CA LEU A 1053 4.45 -16.57 1.74
C LEU A 1053 4.45 -17.47 2.99
N ASN A 1054 4.23 -18.79 2.86
CA ASN A 1054 4.43 -19.70 3.99
C ASN A 1054 5.93 -19.97 4.23
N THR A 1055 6.27 -20.44 5.42
CA THR A 1055 7.63 -20.86 5.79
C THR A 1055 8.14 -22.05 4.98
N VAL A 1056 7.25 -22.91 4.47
CA VAL A 1056 7.59 -24.04 3.58
C VAL A 1056 8.24 -23.55 2.27
N ALA A 1057 7.87 -22.38 1.78
CA ALA A 1057 8.49 -21.78 0.59
C ALA A 1057 9.99 -21.50 0.78
N LEU A 1058 10.48 -21.33 2.02
CA LEU A 1058 11.87 -21.08 2.37
C LEU A 1058 12.73 -22.35 2.54
N LEU A 1059 12.12 -23.54 2.52
CA LEU A 1059 12.82 -24.82 2.69
C LEU A 1059 13.58 -25.23 1.43
N ARG A 1060 14.70 -25.94 1.57
CA ARG A 1060 15.44 -26.52 0.44
C ARG A 1060 14.75 -27.77 -0.07
N ASP A 1061 14.17 -27.70 -1.26
CA ASP A 1061 13.74 -28.90 -1.98
C ASP A 1061 14.94 -29.56 -2.67
N LYS A 1062 15.43 -30.67 -2.09
CA LYS A 1062 16.58 -31.41 -2.60
C LYS A 1062 16.31 -32.14 -3.92
N GLN A 1063 15.07 -32.24 -4.39
CA GLN A 1063 14.68 -32.93 -5.63
C GLN A 1063 14.51 -31.97 -6.81
N THR A 1064 14.33 -30.67 -6.57
CA THR A 1064 14.03 -29.66 -7.59
C THR A 1064 15.20 -28.71 -7.79
N LEU A 1065 15.72 -28.64 -9.02
CA LEU A 1065 16.74 -27.68 -9.42
C LEU A 1065 16.12 -26.28 -9.57
N ALA A 1066 16.87 -25.21 -9.29
CA ALA A 1066 16.33 -23.84 -9.26
C ALA A 1066 15.61 -23.42 -10.55
N LYS A 1067 16.09 -23.87 -11.73
CA LYS A 1067 15.45 -23.64 -13.05
C LYS A 1067 14.06 -24.29 -13.21
N ASN A 1068 13.80 -25.33 -12.43
CA ASN A 1068 12.53 -26.07 -12.40
C ASN A 1068 11.68 -25.72 -11.17
N ASP A 1069 12.18 -24.88 -10.26
CA ASP A 1069 11.49 -24.54 -9.03
C ASP A 1069 10.34 -23.56 -9.29
N PRO A 1070 9.08 -23.92 -8.97
CA PRO A 1070 7.93 -23.04 -9.21
C PRO A 1070 7.90 -21.82 -8.27
N ARG A 1071 8.68 -21.82 -7.18
CA ARG A 1071 8.68 -20.78 -6.13
C ARG A 1071 9.50 -19.54 -6.54
N ARG A 1072 9.19 -18.95 -7.71
CA ARG A 1072 9.93 -17.77 -8.20
C ARG A 1072 9.66 -16.55 -7.30
N GLN A 1073 10.72 -15.77 -7.04
CA GLN A 1073 10.60 -14.50 -6.31
C GLN A 1073 9.94 -13.46 -7.23
N PRO A 1074 9.18 -12.47 -6.70
CA PRO A 1074 8.49 -11.46 -7.50
C PRO A 1074 9.39 -10.66 -8.46
N SER A 1075 10.66 -10.44 -8.09
CA SER A 1075 11.67 -9.72 -8.89
C SER A 1075 12.47 -10.61 -9.85
N GLN A 1076 12.27 -11.93 -9.83
CA GLN A 1076 12.93 -12.82 -10.79
C GLN A 1076 12.35 -12.64 -12.21
N PRO A 1077 13.20 -12.71 -13.24
CA PRO A 1077 12.76 -12.75 -14.64
C PRO A 1077 11.73 -13.85 -14.93
N PRO A 1078 10.97 -13.74 -16.04
CA PRO A 1078 10.11 -14.81 -16.53
C PRO A 1078 10.82 -16.17 -16.60
N ARG A 1079 10.11 -17.26 -16.31
CA ARG A 1079 10.70 -18.62 -16.25
C ARG A 1079 11.27 -19.08 -17.58
N TYR A 1080 10.62 -18.70 -18.68
CA TYR A 1080 11.01 -19.06 -20.04
C TYR A 1080 11.33 -17.81 -20.87
N VAL A 1081 12.20 -18.01 -21.85
CA VAL A 1081 12.38 -17.10 -22.99
C VAL A 1081 12.15 -17.88 -24.27
N SER A 1082 11.66 -17.22 -25.32
CA SER A 1082 11.28 -17.85 -26.58
C SER A 1082 11.66 -16.98 -27.79
N GLY A 1083 11.70 -17.60 -28.97
CA GLY A 1083 11.97 -16.97 -30.26
C GLY A 1083 13.46 -16.92 -30.61
N ASN A 1084 13.83 -16.01 -31.50
CA ASN A 1084 15.22 -15.80 -31.91
C ASN A 1084 15.96 -14.98 -30.85
N LEU A 1085 17.13 -15.44 -30.43
CA LEU A 1085 17.96 -14.84 -29.37
C LEU A 1085 19.30 -14.40 -29.98
N PRO A 1086 19.46 -13.12 -30.37
CA PRO A 1086 20.66 -12.63 -31.06
C PRO A 1086 21.92 -12.62 -30.19
N ALA A 1087 23.09 -12.74 -30.84
CA ALA A 1087 24.39 -12.57 -30.16
C ALA A 1087 24.45 -11.25 -29.38
N ASN A 1088 24.89 -11.35 -28.11
CA ASN A 1088 25.04 -10.24 -27.17
C ASN A 1088 23.71 -9.58 -26.75
N TRP A 1089 22.57 -10.25 -26.99
CA TRP A 1089 21.29 -9.84 -26.43
C TRP A 1089 21.29 -9.84 -24.89
N LEU A 1090 21.91 -10.85 -24.26
CA LEU A 1090 22.14 -10.86 -22.81
C LEU A 1090 23.64 -10.67 -22.49
N PRO A 1091 24.01 -9.79 -21.54
CA PRO A 1091 25.40 -9.62 -21.11
C PRO A 1091 26.04 -10.91 -20.56
N THR A 1092 25.23 -11.81 -20.00
CA THR A 1092 25.64 -13.11 -19.43
C THR A 1092 25.86 -14.21 -20.47
N SER A 1093 25.38 -14.04 -21.70
CA SER A 1093 25.51 -15.03 -22.78
C SER A 1093 26.09 -14.40 -24.06
N PRO A 1094 27.34 -13.88 -24.01
CA PRO A 1094 27.97 -13.24 -25.15
C PRO A 1094 28.19 -14.26 -26.28
N ASN A 1095 27.93 -13.84 -27.53
CA ASN A 1095 27.96 -14.67 -28.74
C ASN A 1095 26.88 -15.78 -28.85
N TYR A 1096 25.89 -15.85 -27.95
CA TYR A 1096 24.75 -16.75 -28.12
C TYR A 1096 23.82 -16.23 -29.23
N ASP A 1097 23.88 -16.81 -30.43
CA ASP A 1097 23.03 -16.51 -31.59
C ASP A 1097 22.28 -17.77 -32.01
N ASP A 1098 21.15 -18.04 -31.33
CA ASP A 1098 20.38 -19.27 -31.50
C ASP A 1098 18.88 -18.99 -31.50
N SER A 1099 18.09 -20.03 -31.73
CA SER A 1099 16.63 -20.01 -31.85
C SER A 1099 16.03 -21.04 -30.92
N THR A 1100 15.09 -20.62 -30.06
CA THR A 1100 14.34 -21.60 -29.26
C THR A 1100 13.42 -22.42 -30.15
N ASP A 1101 13.03 -23.60 -29.67
CA ASP A 1101 11.85 -24.29 -30.20
C ASP A 1101 10.55 -23.54 -29.84
N ASP A 1102 9.42 -24.08 -30.29
CA ASP A 1102 8.08 -23.55 -30.03
C ASP A 1102 7.72 -23.46 -28.54
N TYR A 1103 8.40 -24.18 -27.65
CA TYR A 1103 8.13 -24.25 -26.21
C TYR A 1103 9.00 -23.29 -25.38
N GLY A 1104 10.03 -22.71 -26.00
CA GLY A 1104 11.02 -21.86 -25.34
C GLY A 1104 12.05 -22.63 -24.53
N MET A 1105 13.00 -21.89 -23.96
CA MET A 1105 14.02 -22.42 -23.04
C MET A 1105 13.93 -21.78 -21.66
N LEU A 1106 14.44 -22.48 -20.64
CA LEU A 1106 14.47 -21.97 -19.26
C LEU A 1106 15.44 -20.80 -19.16
N PHE A 1107 14.93 -19.61 -18.83
CA PHE A 1107 15.72 -18.38 -18.82
C PHE A 1107 16.85 -18.41 -17.78
N ASP A 1108 16.65 -19.15 -16.69
CA ASP A 1108 17.65 -19.31 -15.63
C ASP A 1108 18.96 -19.93 -16.15
N GLU A 1109 18.94 -20.73 -17.23
CA GLU A 1109 20.15 -21.28 -17.86
C GLU A 1109 20.98 -20.24 -18.63
N LEU A 1110 20.41 -19.07 -18.94
CA LEU A 1110 21.11 -17.94 -19.56
C LEU A 1110 21.50 -16.85 -18.55
N ASN A 1111 20.84 -16.79 -17.39
CA ASN A 1111 20.89 -15.65 -16.46
C ASN A 1111 21.47 -15.99 -15.07
N LEU A 1112 21.49 -17.27 -14.66
CA LEU A 1112 22.10 -17.70 -13.40
C LEU A 1112 23.39 -18.51 -13.69
N PRO A 1113 24.36 -18.54 -12.76
CA PRO A 1113 25.56 -19.36 -12.90
C PRO A 1113 25.27 -20.87 -12.82
N SER A 1114 26.11 -21.68 -13.47
CA SER A 1114 26.17 -23.14 -13.29
C SER A 1114 26.99 -23.50 -12.05
N SER A 1115 26.59 -24.58 -11.38
CA SER A 1115 27.30 -25.15 -10.22
C SER A 1115 28.43 -26.10 -10.59
N VAL A 1116 28.62 -26.44 -11.87
CA VAL A 1116 29.62 -27.44 -12.33
C VAL A 1116 31.06 -27.08 -11.93
N ASP A 1117 31.45 -25.81 -12.05
CA ASP A 1117 32.78 -25.32 -11.69
C ASP A 1117 32.85 -24.72 -10.26
N ALA A 1118 31.77 -24.83 -9.49
CA ALA A 1118 31.68 -24.29 -8.14
C ALA A 1118 31.75 -25.39 -7.08
N SER A 1119 32.35 -25.08 -5.93
CA SER A 1119 32.54 -26.02 -4.82
C SER A 1119 31.79 -25.58 -3.56
N SER A 1120 31.50 -26.55 -2.68
CA SER A 1120 30.92 -26.25 -1.36
C SER A 1120 31.94 -25.54 -0.46
N GLU A 1121 31.52 -24.42 0.12
CA GLU A 1121 32.38 -23.53 0.91
C GLU A 1121 31.82 -23.34 2.33
N VAL A 1122 32.71 -23.29 3.32
CA VAL A 1122 32.41 -22.82 4.68
C VAL A 1122 33.03 -21.44 4.85
N LYS A 1123 32.18 -20.41 4.86
CA LYS A 1123 32.55 -19.00 4.88
C LYS A 1123 32.86 -18.45 6.28
N GLY A 1124 32.49 -19.17 7.34
CA GLY A 1124 32.72 -18.76 8.73
C GLY A 1124 31.83 -19.48 9.75
N PHE A 1125 31.88 -19.03 11.00
CA PHE A 1125 31.14 -19.63 12.11
C PHE A 1125 30.35 -18.60 12.90
N THR A 1126 29.20 -19.02 13.44
CA THR A 1126 28.30 -18.15 14.21
C THR A 1126 27.69 -18.93 15.37
N LEU A 1127 27.67 -18.30 16.53
CA LEU A 1127 26.92 -18.78 17.69
C LEU A 1127 25.46 -18.36 17.50
N VAL A 1128 24.54 -19.31 17.50
CA VAL A 1128 23.11 -19.07 17.29
C VAL A 1128 22.28 -19.73 18.40
N HIS A 1129 21.12 -19.16 18.69
CA HIS A 1129 20.16 -19.76 19.61
C HIS A 1129 19.42 -20.92 18.91
N ALA A 1130 19.43 -22.12 19.48
CA ALA A 1130 18.94 -23.32 18.79
C ALA A 1130 17.46 -23.23 18.39
N ASP A 1131 16.62 -22.74 19.31
CA ASP A 1131 15.16 -22.76 19.12
C ASP A 1131 14.61 -21.64 18.22
N THR A 1132 15.37 -20.56 18.02
CA THR A 1132 14.92 -19.36 17.27
C THR A 1132 15.75 -19.10 16.02
N GLY A 1133 16.90 -19.76 15.84
CA GLY A 1133 17.84 -19.50 14.76
C GLY A 1133 18.56 -18.14 14.82
N LYS A 1134 18.22 -17.28 15.81
CA LYS A 1134 18.72 -15.91 15.93
C LYS A 1134 20.24 -15.89 16.14
N ASN A 1135 20.90 -15.03 15.38
CA ASN A 1135 22.35 -14.84 15.45
C ASN A 1135 22.74 -14.14 16.78
N ILE A 1136 23.73 -14.69 17.50
CA ILE A 1136 24.22 -14.12 18.76
C ILE A 1136 25.52 -13.35 18.53
N ARG A 1137 26.52 -14.01 17.94
CA ARG A 1137 27.81 -13.43 17.52
C ARG A 1137 28.58 -14.35 16.56
N SER A 1138 29.52 -13.79 15.81
CA SER A 1138 30.50 -14.52 15.02
C SER A 1138 31.48 -15.27 15.93
N LEU A 1139 32.11 -16.31 15.37
CA LEU A 1139 33.11 -17.12 16.07
C LEU A 1139 34.39 -17.19 15.24
N SER A 1140 35.51 -16.85 15.88
CA SER A 1140 36.87 -16.86 15.34
C SER A 1140 37.78 -17.79 16.15
N ASN A 1141 38.94 -18.15 15.59
CA ASN A 1141 39.96 -18.87 16.35
C ASN A 1141 40.40 -18.05 17.58
N GLY A 1142 40.36 -18.66 18.77
CA GLY A 1142 40.58 -17.97 20.05
C GLY A 1142 39.30 -17.50 20.74
N SER A 1143 38.12 -17.65 20.13
CA SER A 1143 36.84 -17.27 20.77
C SER A 1143 36.58 -18.05 22.06
N VAL A 1144 36.32 -17.34 23.15
CA VAL A 1144 36.01 -17.94 24.46
C VAL A 1144 34.51 -18.19 24.59
N LEU A 1145 34.15 -19.39 25.05
CA LEU A 1145 32.79 -19.87 25.25
C LEU A 1145 32.58 -20.21 26.74
N SER A 1146 31.56 -19.61 27.37
CA SER A 1146 31.24 -19.78 28.79
C SER A 1146 30.24 -20.91 29.01
N SER A 1147 30.67 -22.00 29.66
CA SER A 1147 29.79 -23.15 29.93
C SER A 1147 28.50 -22.81 30.68
N SER A 1148 28.54 -21.85 31.63
CA SER A 1148 27.36 -21.46 32.42
C SER A 1148 26.29 -20.76 31.57
N GLU A 1149 26.72 -19.99 30.57
CA GLU A 1149 25.87 -19.29 29.61
C GLU A 1149 25.29 -20.25 28.55
N MET A 1150 26.07 -21.25 28.15
CA MET A 1150 25.68 -22.22 27.13
C MET A 1150 24.72 -23.29 27.67
N GLN A 1151 24.91 -23.71 28.92
CA GLN A 1151 24.00 -24.64 29.61
C GLN A 1151 22.64 -23.99 29.92
N SER A 1152 22.56 -22.66 30.04
CA SER A 1152 21.31 -21.95 30.37
C SER A 1152 20.48 -21.52 29.16
N ASN A 1153 21.10 -21.30 27.99
CA ASN A 1153 20.44 -20.63 26.85
C ASN A 1153 20.29 -21.46 25.56
N ASN A 1154 20.57 -22.78 25.59
CA ASN A 1154 20.40 -23.70 24.46
C ASN A 1154 21.05 -23.20 23.14
N TRP A 1155 22.37 -23.03 23.15
CA TRP A 1155 23.12 -22.49 22.02
C TRP A 1155 23.81 -23.57 21.16
N VAL A 1156 23.96 -23.28 19.87
CA VAL A 1156 24.63 -24.14 18.89
C VAL A 1156 25.61 -23.33 18.04
N ILE A 1157 26.64 -23.99 17.51
CA ILE A 1157 27.55 -23.41 16.52
C ILE A 1157 27.01 -23.73 15.14
N ARG A 1158 26.73 -22.71 14.33
CA ARG A 1158 26.42 -22.80 12.89
C ARG A 1158 27.68 -22.63 12.06
N ALA A 1159 27.86 -23.48 11.03
CA ALA A 1159 28.74 -23.18 9.90
C ALA A 1159 27.98 -22.34 8.87
N ASN A 1160 28.50 -21.14 8.56
CA ASN A 1160 28.00 -20.33 7.45
C ASN A 1160 28.58 -20.89 6.14
N THR A 1161 27.74 -21.13 5.14
CA THR A 1161 28.14 -21.79 3.89
C THR A 1161 27.62 -21.07 2.66
N ASN A 1162 28.13 -21.43 1.48
CA ASN A 1162 27.46 -21.10 0.22
C ASN A 1162 26.26 -22.04 -0.06
N GLY A 1163 25.46 -21.69 -1.07
CA GLY A 1163 24.23 -22.39 -1.44
C GLY A 1163 24.41 -23.83 -1.98
N LEU A 1164 25.64 -24.28 -2.22
CA LEU A 1164 25.94 -25.62 -2.72
C LEU A 1164 26.11 -26.66 -1.63
N THR A 1165 26.53 -26.24 -0.42
CA THR A 1165 26.82 -27.18 0.67
C THR A 1165 25.57 -27.96 1.07
N THR A 1166 25.68 -29.29 1.13
CA THR A 1166 24.56 -30.20 1.46
C THR A 1166 24.70 -30.89 2.81
N GLY A 1167 25.91 -30.87 3.38
CA GLY A 1167 26.25 -31.43 4.68
C GLY A 1167 27.57 -30.88 5.20
N VAL A 1168 27.70 -30.81 6.52
CA VAL A 1168 28.91 -30.40 7.22
C VAL A 1168 29.23 -31.44 8.31
N LYS A 1169 30.44 -32.01 8.26
CA LYS A 1169 30.96 -32.87 9.33
C LYS A 1169 31.66 -32.00 10.37
N PHE A 1170 31.29 -32.15 11.63
CA PHE A 1170 31.87 -31.44 12.77
C PHE A 1170 32.62 -32.44 13.64
N GLU A 1171 33.95 -32.36 13.69
CA GLU A 1171 34.77 -33.01 14.70
C GLU A 1171 35.07 -32.02 15.83
N LEU A 1172 34.73 -32.37 17.08
CA LEU A 1172 35.01 -31.56 18.27
C LEU A 1172 35.70 -32.43 19.33
N ASN A 1173 36.95 -32.12 19.68
CA ASN A 1173 37.75 -32.90 20.64
C ASN A 1173 37.80 -34.40 20.33
N GLY A 1174 37.87 -34.76 19.03
CA GLY A 1174 37.86 -36.15 18.54
C GLY A 1174 36.48 -36.81 18.49
N SER A 1175 35.41 -36.11 18.90
CA SER A 1175 34.03 -36.55 18.69
C SER A 1175 33.52 -36.07 17.33
N VAL A 1176 33.24 -36.99 16.40
CA VAL A 1176 32.74 -36.66 15.06
C VAL A 1176 31.21 -36.74 15.04
N SER A 1177 30.59 -35.69 14.49
CA SER A 1177 29.17 -35.62 14.17
C SER A 1177 28.99 -35.13 12.72
N SER A 1178 27.78 -35.23 12.19
CA SER A 1178 27.46 -34.73 10.84
C SER A 1178 26.10 -34.08 10.83
N SER A 1179 26.02 -32.86 10.30
CA SER A 1179 24.78 -32.11 10.14
C SER A 1179 24.45 -32.02 8.65
N ASN A 1180 23.30 -32.56 8.26
CA ASN A 1180 22.83 -32.63 6.86
C ASN A 1180 21.51 -31.83 6.67
N GLY A 1181 21.35 -30.76 7.45
CA GLY A 1181 20.11 -29.98 7.57
C GLY A 1181 20.33 -28.49 7.82
N VAL A 1182 19.21 -27.82 8.12
CA VAL A 1182 18.83 -26.42 7.82
C VAL A 1182 19.81 -25.30 8.20
N GLN A 1183 20.74 -25.53 9.12
CA GLN A 1183 21.75 -24.52 9.49
C GLN A 1183 23.16 -25.11 9.69
N PHE A 1184 23.42 -26.36 9.32
CA PHE A 1184 24.71 -27.02 9.61
C PHE A 1184 25.22 -26.75 11.04
N THR A 1185 24.42 -27.13 12.03
CA THR A 1185 24.69 -26.83 13.44
C THR A 1185 25.30 -27.99 14.21
N HIS A 1186 26.10 -27.65 15.22
CA HIS A 1186 26.62 -28.57 16.24
C HIS A 1186 26.24 -28.09 17.65
N SER A 1187 25.74 -29.02 18.48
CA SER A 1187 25.39 -28.71 19.87
C SER A 1187 26.63 -28.58 20.75
N VAL A 1188 26.63 -27.54 21.57
CA VAL A 1188 27.69 -27.24 22.54
C VAL A 1188 27.19 -27.27 23.99
N SER A 1189 25.96 -27.77 24.22
CA SER A 1189 25.37 -27.91 25.56
C SER A 1189 26.03 -28.98 26.45
N HIS A 1190 26.91 -29.81 25.89
CA HIS A 1190 27.63 -30.87 26.60
C HIS A 1190 28.99 -30.44 27.20
N LEU A 1191 29.34 -29.16 27.11
CA LEU A 1191 30.61 -28.65 27.65
C LEU A 1191 30.64 -28.67 29.19
N ALA A 1192 31.75 -29.14 29.73
CA ALA A 1192 32.00 -29.19 31.17
C ALA A 1192 32.09 -27.79 31.80
N ASN A 1193 31.87 -27.67 33.10
CA ASN A 1193 31.90 -26.39 33.81
C ASN A 1193 33.31 -25.76 33.78
N GLY A 1194 33.41 -24.55 33.24
CA GLY A 1194 34.66 -23.80 32.98
C GLY A 1194 34.53 -22.79 31.82
N CYS A 1195 35.61 -22.07 31.54
CA CYS A 1195 35.78 -21.27 30.33
C CYS A 1195 36.56 -22.09 29.29
N HIS A 1196 36.05 -22.20 28.07
CA HIS A 1196 36.69 -22.96 27.00
C HIS A 1196 37.09 -22.04 25.86
N THR A 1197 38.33 -22.17 25.37
CA THR A 1197 38.76 -21.46 24.16
C THR A 1197 38.56 -22.37 22.95
N LEU A 1198 37.86 -21.86 21.94
CA LEU A 1198 37.71 -22.48 20.64
C LEU A 1198 39.01 -22.31 19.85
N SER A 1199 39.84 -23.36 19.78
CA SER A 1199 40.95 -23.43 18.83
C SER A 1199 40.44 -24.05 17.52
N ALA A 1200 40.13 -23.19 16.56
CA ALA A 1200 39.67 -23.59 15.24
C ALA A 1200 40.88 -23.92 14.35
N GLN A 1201 41.24 -25.20 14.28
CA GLN A 1201 42.20 -25.75 13.32
C GLN A 1201 41.47 -26.65 12.31
N GLY A 1202 40.60 -26.04 11.49
CA GLY A 1202 39.93 -26.70 10.37
C GLY A 1202 40.59 -26.30 9.05
N THR A 1203 41.24 -27.22 8.36
CA THR A 1203 41.55 -27.06 6.94
C THR A 1203 40.27 -27.31 6.15
N VAL A 1204 39.87 -26.40 5.27
CA VAL A 1204 38.73 -26.58 4.36
C VAL A 1204 39.11 -27.56 3.25
N ASN A 1205 39.22 -28.84 3.61
CA ASN A 1205 39.41 -29.91 2.64
C ASN A 1205 38.05 -30.28 2.04
N GLY A 1206 37.78 -29.77 0.84
CA GLY A 1206 36.71 -30.30 -0.01
C GLY A 1206 36.93 -31.80 -0.21
N GLY A 1207 36.12 -32.61 0.45
CA GLY A 1207 36.20 -34.07 0.32
C GLY A 1207 35.81 -34.49 -1.10
N LEU A 1208 36.36 -35.62 -1.55
CA LEU A 1208 36.04 -36.22 -2.86
C LEU A 1208 34.59 -36.73 -2.99
N ASP A 1209 33.77 -36.60 -1.95
CA ASP A 1209 32.33 -36.82 -1.96
C ASP A 1209 31.62 -35.48 -2.24
N SER A 1210 30.94 -35.39 -3.39
CA SER A 1210 30.35 -34.14 -3.90
C SER A 1210 29.42 -33.45 -2.89
N ASN A 1211 29.78 -32.20 -2.57
CA ASN A 1211 29.03 -31.23 -1.78
C ASN A 1211 28.89 -31.48 -0.26
N VAL A 1212 29.85 -32.19 0.37
CA VAL A 1212 29.95 -32.31 1.83
C VAL A 1212 31.26 -31.69 2.35
N ALA A 1213 31.15 -30.63 3.15
CA ALA A 1213 32.30 -30.02 3.83
C ALA A 1213 32.67 -30.82 5.09
N SER A 1214 33.96 -30.85 5.43
CA SER A 1214 34.47 -31.50 6.66
C SER A 1214 35.29 -30.51 7.48
N LEU A 1215 35.03 -30.45 8.79
CA LEU A 1215 35.61 -29.48 9.72
C LEU A 1215 36.05 -30.17 11.02
N SER A 1216 37.18 -29.72 11.56
CA SER A 1216 37.70 -30.17 12.85
C SER A 1216 38.00 -28.98 13.77
N PHE A 1217 37.61 -29.12 15.04
CA PHE A 1217 37.71 -28.13 16.10
C PHE A 1217 38.36 -28.75 17.34
N LEU A 1218 39.21 -27.98 18.01
CA LEU A 1218 39.79 -28.34 19.31
C LEU A 1218 39.32 -27.31 20.34
N MET A 1219 38.63 -27.76 21.39
CA MET A 1219 38.28 -26.93 22.54
C MET A 1219 39.17 -27.30 23.72
N SER A 1220 40.09 -26.40 24.05
CA SER A 1220 40.96 -26.49 25.22
C SER A 1220 40.29 -25.83 26.43
N ASP A 1221 40.27 -26.57 27.54
CA ASP A 1221 39.91 -26.07 28.87
C ASP A 1221 40.98 -25.06 29.33
N VAL A 1222 40.56 -23.83 29.68
CA VAL A 1222 41.45 -22.75 30.13
C VAL A 1222 41.22 -22.42 31.61
N SER A 1223 40.91 -23.44 32.43
CA SER A 1223 40.66 -23.31 33.87
C SER A 1223 41.89 -22.89 34.67
N ALA A 1224 42.19 -21.59 34.64
CA ALA A 1224 42.74 -20.89 35.79
C ALA A 1224 41.73 -21.02 36.95
N LYS A 1225 42.02 -21.95 37.88
CA LYS A 1225 41.28 -22.29 39.10
C LYS A 1225 40.31 -21.20 39.61
N ASN A 1226 39.02 -21.52 39.61
CA ASN A 1226 37.96 -20.80 40.34
C ASN A 1226 37.79 -19.30 39.99
N SER A 1227 37.90 -18.92 38.72
CA SER A 1227 37.28 -17.66 38.25
C SER A 1227 35.84 -17.90 37.78
N THR A 1228 34.90 -17.06 38.21
CA THR A 1228 33.55 -16.97 37.64
C THR A 1228 33.47 -16.01 36.45
N GLU A 1229 34.55 -15.32 36.13
CA GLU A 1229 34.65 -14.37 35.01
C GLU A 1229 35.65 -14.91 33.97
N CYS A 1230 35.20 -15.09 32.73
CA CYS A 1230 36.05 -15.48 31.60
C CYS A 1230 36.68 -14.23 30.98
N THR A 1231 37.85 -13.81 31.46
CA THR A 1231 38.58 -12.64 30.93
C THR A 1231 39.33 -12.96 29.63
N SER A 1232 39.12 -12.16 28.58
CA SER A 1232 39.81 -12.28 27.30
C SER A 1232 41.19 -11.62 27.33
N GLU A 1233 42.17 -12.24 28.00
CA GLU A 1233 43.57 -11.81 27.94
C GLU A 1233 44.38 -12.59 26.89
N SER A 1234 44.34 -12.12 25.64
CA SER A 1234 45.53 -11.95 24.76
C SER A 1234 45.10 -11.67 23.31
N GLU A 1235 45.47 -10.49 22.80
CA GLU A 1235 45.58 -10.30 21.37
C GLU A 1235 46.75 -11.14 20.86
N VAL A 1236 46.46 -12.15 20.03
CA VAL A 1236 47.48 -12.81 19.21
C VAL A 1236 47.06 -12.67 17.75
N THR A 1237 47.64 -11.68 17.08
CA THR A 1237 47.44 -11.44 15.65
C THR A 1237 47.99 -12.64 14.86
N VAL A 1238 47.10 -13.44 14.28
CA VAL A 1238 47.46 -14.49 13.32
C VAL A 1238 46.88 -14.09 11.97
N ASN A 1239 47.76 -13.69 11.04
CA ASN A 1239 47.36 -13.39 9.68
C ASN A 1239 46.89 -14.67 8.98
N TRP A 1240 45.68 -14.63 8.43
CA TRP A 1240 45.23 -15.63 7.46
C TRP A 1240 46.02 -15.45 6.18
N ILE A 1241 46.75 -16.47 5.76
CA ILE A 1241 47.14 -16.63 4.35
C ILE A 1241 46.09 -17.57 3.75
N LEU A 1242 45.14 -16.98 3.02
CA LEU A 1242 44.37 -17.73 2.02
C LEU A 1242 45.36 -18.22 0.95
N MET A 1243 45.31 -19.53 0.65
CA MET A 1243 45.88 -20.14 -0.55
C MET A 1243 44.73 -20.55 -1.47
#